data_AF-N1QWQ7-F1
#
_entry.id   AF-N1QWQ7-F1
#
_cell.length_a   1.000
_cell.length_b   1.000
_cell.length_c   1.000
_cell.angle_alpha   90.00
_cell.angle_beta   90.00
_cell.angle_gamma   90.00
#
_symmetry.space_group_name_H-M   'P 1'
#
loop_
_entity.id
_entity.type
_entity.pdbx_description
1 polymer ?
#
loop_
_entity_poly.entity_id
_entity_poly.type
_entity_poly.pdbx_seq_one_letter_code
_entity_poly.pdbx_strand_id
1 'polypeptide(L)'
;MATTPALHDALLDFTSRENWDKFFALRGDGDSFEWYAEWPQIKAPLLSLLLGEEGTEILVPGCGSSSLSEQLYDLGFRRITNVDFSRIIVADMLRRHARVRPQMRWRVMDMTNMQFPDGSFDFILDKGGLDALMEPEVGTKLGMKYLDEAKRVLKSGGKFACFTLAESHVLDLLLSEFRFGWDMTIQAIASEPSSKSAFQTFMLVMVKGKMGVVHTIKSLVDQSAEYCNMQQANAVIHALQNENKIRESHNSGVDILFSLRDLQLGAIGDLKVIVPGRRRQLILGEQGSSLYCYKAVLMDAKNQNETFVYHCGVFIVPKYQSSRMKGGKAMGPDCIPIEVWKGLGDIAIVWLTKLFNLIFRANKMPEEWRRSILVPIFKNKGDVQICTNYRGIKLMSHTMKLWERVIEHRLRRMTSVTKNQFGFMPGRSTMEAIFLVRQLMVRYREQKKDLHMVFIDLEKAYNKIPRNLWWALDKHKVPAKYITLIKDMYDNAVTSVRTSDIDTDDFPIKIGLHQGSALSPYLFALLMDEVTRDIQGDIPWCMLFADDVVLVDDSRTGVNRKLELWRQTLESKGLRLSRTKTEYMMCGFSTTRCEEEVSLDGQVVPQKDTFRYLGSMLQEDGGIDEDVNHRIKAGWMKWRQASGILCDESATKAKRQVLQDGCSTSNVARAQEWLFASEEGQWLVVESAKAARLIMVFLDSRHASADIDVVKKDLSPLVMDLEPEYPEETDPMPFMMASDGVKQRDILQEDQYCSSRIQKALPHQSRFPKHLISLPGYGWLFGMSLGFLKIWLVHCYYILFVRTSMVTSEITGPMVVEDVLYENVDGDQSCMSEKMFRRLIFKRSSGLVQSEALLIRESPSDETDKKKLTGSPAFSFAVGTRVQNPGSKRPTGSKDSLRVDHSYLGSSYHSSIICGLSLVASALSAAASSGERVSTTIVGLGAGSLPMFLHGCLPHLNIEVVELDPMMEEVATKYFGFSMDEQLKVHLGDGIKFIEENAHSEPNGKDSDAVRILIVDVDSSDLSSGLSCPPANFVEDAFLMSAKKFLSAGGLLIINLVARSSAVREMVISRLKAVFENLYSLQLEEDVNEVLFASPSKRYLEIDHLDEAATKLKAMLKFLVDVESDMKNLQRLQ
;
A
#
# COMPACT_ATOMS: atom_id res chain seq x y z
N MET A 1 41.92 -0.70 -27.93
CA MET A 1 42.76 -0.55 -29.14
C MET A 1 42.01 0.29 -30.15
N ALA A 2 42.42 1.55 -30.41
CA ALA A 2 42.13 2.31 -31.63
C ALA A 2 43.08 3.53 -31.68
N THR A 3 43.72 3.77 -32.82
CA THR A 3 44.90 4.63 -32.99
C THR A 3 44.61 6.06 -33.51
N THR A 4 43.39 6.56 -33.40
CA THR A 4 43.05 7.94 -33.79
C THR A 4 41.92 8.52 -32.93
N PRO A 5 42.01 9.77 -32.44
CA PRO A 5 40.97 10.39 -31.59
C PRO A 5 39.57 10.39 -32.21
N ALA A 6 39.47 10.57 -33.53
CA ALA A 6 38.20 10.55 -34.26
C ALA A 6 37.49 9.18 -34.27
N LEU A 7 38.23 8.08 -34.11
CA LEU A 7 37.68 6.72 -33.99
C LEU A 7 37.21 6.43 -32.56
N HIS A 8 37.80 7.10 -31.57
CA HIS A 8 37.38 7.00 -30.16
C HIS A 8 36.05 7.74 -29.94
N ASP A 9 35.88 8.93 -30.52
CA ASP A 9 34.62 9.70 -30.41
C ASP A 9 33.43 9.01 -31.08
N ALA A 10 33.67 8.18 -32.11
CA ALA A 10 32.62 7.40 -32.77
C ALA A 10 32.18 6.14 -31.98
N LEU A 11 32.91 5.75 -30.93
CA LEU A 11 32.68 4.56 -30.10
C LEU A 11 32.14 4.92 -28.69
N LEU A 12 31.63 6.14 -28.50
CA LEU A 12 31.12 6.63 -27.21
C LEU A 12 29.68 6.21 -26.90
N ASP A 13 28.93 5.73 -27.90
CA ASP A 13 27.57 5.20 -27.73
C ASP A 13 27.32 4.14 -28.81
N PHE A 14 27.20 2.89 -28.37
CA PHE A 14 27.04 1.71 -29.22
C PHE A 14 25.59 1.47 -29.66
N THR A 15 24.66 2.29 -29.18
CA THR A 15 23.22 2.19 -29.47
C THR A 15 22.76 3.10 -30.62
N SER A 16 23.60 4.05 -31.06
CA SER A 16 23.30 4.96 -32.18
C SER A 16 23.70 4.39 -33.55
N ARG A 17 22.77 4.45 -34.51
CA ARG A 17 23.02 4.11 -35.92
C ARG A 17 24.07 5.03 -36.54
N GLU A 18 23.95 6.32 -36.25
CA GLU A 18 24.81 7.36 -36.81
C GLU A 18 26.27 7.17 -36.38
N ASN A 19 26.50 6.70 -35.16
CA ASN A 19 27.84 6.39 -34.65
C ASN A 19 28.45 5.18 -35.35
N TRP A 20 27.68 4.10 -35.54
CA TRP A 20 28.14 2.95 -36.32
C TRP A 20 28.40 3.30 -37.79
N ASP A 21 27.52 4.07 -38.42
CA ASP A 21 27.73 4.56 -39.79
C ASP A 21 29.02 5.40 -39.87
N LYS A 22 29.26 6.33 -38.95
CA LYS A 22 30.53 7.09 -38.88
C LYS A 22 31.74 6.18 -38.67
N PHE A 23 31.66 5.22 -37.77
CA PHE A 23 32.73 4.27 -37.48
C PHE A 23 33.12 3.47 -38.73
N PHE A 24 32.15 2.88 -39.43
CA PHE A 24 32.42 2.12 -40.65
C PHE A 24 32.86 3.00 -41.82
N ALA A 25 32.34 4.23 -41.94
CA ALA A 25 32.79 5.18 -42.96
C ALA A 25 34.25 5.63 -42.77
N LEU A 26 34.67 5.87 -41.52
CA LEU A 26 36.04 6.31 -41.19
C LEU A 26 37.08 5.20 -41.36
N ARG A 27 36.66 3.94 -41.25
CA ARG A 27 37.55 2.78 -41.32
C ARG A 27 37.93 2.39 -42.75
N GLY A 28 37.05 2.61 -43.72
CA GLY A 28 37.27 2.29 -45.14
C GLY A 28 36.91 0.86 -45.55
N ASP A 29 36.81 0.63 -46.87
CA ASP A 29 36.45 -0.66 -47.49
C ASP A 29 37.65 -1.64 -47.43
N GLY A 30 37.48 -2.85 -46.89
CA GLY A 30 38.40 -3.98 -47.16
C GLY A 30 38.81 -4.89 -46.00
N ASP A 31 38.86 -4.42 -44.74
CA ASP A 31 39.37 -5.22 -43.63
C ASP A 31 38.24 -5.81 -42.77
N SER A 32 38.13 -7.14 -42.71
CA SER A 32 37.29 -7.85 -41.74
C SER A 32 37.84 -7.67 -40.34
N PHE A 33 36.99 -7.34 -39.37
CA PHE A 33 37.41 -7.16 -37.98
C PHE A 33 36.67 -8.10 -37.05
N GLU A 34 37.44 -8.86 -36.28
CA GLU A 34 36.93 -9.80 -35.30
C GLU A 34 37.14 -9.21 -33.90
N TRP A 35 36.04 -8.89 -33.21
CA TRP A 35 36.04 -8.37 -31.84
C TRP A 35 36.25 -9.47 -30.78
N TYR A 36 35.94 -10.71 -31.14
CA TYR A 36 35.97 -11.91 -30.28
C TYR A 36 36.81 -13.00 -30.96
N ALA A 37 36.63 -14.26 -30.57
CA ALA A 37 37.32 -15.40 -31.14
C ALA A 37 37.24 -15.47 -32.69
N GLU A 38 38.35 -15.86 -33.31
CA GLU A 38 38.49 -16.00 -34.76
C GLU A 38 37.87 -17.32 -35.27
N TRP A 39 37.64 -17.41 -36.57
CA TRP A 39 37.03 -18.58 -37.21
C TRP A 39 37.65 -19.93 -36.82
N PRO A 40 38.99 -20.13 -36.80
CA PRO A 40 39.59 -21.41 -36.43
C PRO A 40 39.19 -21.89 -35.02
N GLN A 41 39.00 -20.95 -34.09
CA GLN A 41 38.68 -21.22 -32.69
C GLN A 41 37.20 -21.60 -32.52
N ILE A 42 36.31 -20.96 -33.27
CA ILE A 42 34.85 -21.18 -33.17
C ILE A 42 34.35 -22.31 -34.08
N LYS A 43 35.09 -22.68 -35.12
CA LYS A 43 34.66 -23.65 -36.14
C LYS A 43 34.22 -24.99 -35.56
N ALA A 44 35.05 -25.65 -34.75
CA ALA A 44 34.74 -26.97 -34.23
C ALA A 44 33.56 -26.96 -33.24
N PRO A 45 33.54 -26.06 -32.23
CA PRO A 45 32.37 -25.81 -31.39
C PRO A 45 31.08 -25.59 -32.18
N LEU A 46 31.12 -24.72 -33.19
CA LEU A 46 29.94 -24.29 -33.90
C LEU A 46 29.40 -25.38 -34.84
N LEU A 47 30.29 -26.09 -35.54
CA LEU A 47 29.88 -27.21 -36.38
C LEU A 47 29.22 -28.31 -35.54
N SER A 48 29.69 -28.58 -34.33
CA SER A 48 29.05 -29.58 -33.45
C SER A 48 27.57 -29.29 -33.18
N LEU A 49 27.16 -28.01 -33.23
CA LEU A 49 25.78 -27.58 -33.03
C LEU A 49 24.95 -27.62 -34.31
N LEU A 50 25.60 -27.48 -35.47
CA LEU A 50 24.98 -27.39 -36.81
C LEU A 50 24.99 -28.72 -37.58
N LEU A 51 25.59 -29.79 -37.04
CA LEU A 51 25.63 -31.12 -37.66
C LEU A 51 24.21 -31.71 -37.79
N GLY A 52 23.73 -31.90 -39.03
CA GLY A 52 22.59 -32.77 -39.34
C GLY A 52 21.44 -32.17 -40.16
N GLU A 53 21.46 -30.89 -40.51
CA GLU A 53 20.30 -30.23 -41.15
C GLU A 53 20.68 -29.51 -42.45
N GLU A 54 20.62 -30.24 -43.58
CA GLU A 54 20.66 -29.58 -44.89
C GLU A 54 19.49 -28.59 -44.99
N GLY A 55 19.82 -27.30 -45.04
CA GLY A 55 18.84 -26.23 -45.13
C GLY A 55 18.47 -25.52 -43.82
N THR A 56 19.23 -25.64 -42.74
CA THR A 56 19.04 -24.77 -41.57
C THR A 56 18.92 -23.29 -41.98
N GLU A 57 17.83 -22.61 -41.59
CA GLU A 57 17.71 -21.15 -41.70
C GLU A 57 18.48 -20.50 -40.55
N ILE A 58 19.56 -19.78 -40.89
CA ILE A 58 20.48 -19.17 -39.94
C ILE A 58 20.30 -17.64 -39.94
N LEU A 59 20.16 -17.05 -38.75
CA LEU A 59 20.18 -15.61 -38.55
C LEU A 59 21.47 -15.18 -37.85
N VAL A 60 22.11 -14.13 -38.36
CA VAL A 60 23.30 -13.49 -37.78
C VAL A 60 22.97 -12.02 -37.50
N PRO A 61 22.45 -11.67 -36.31
CA PRO A 61 22.21 -10.29 -35.91
C PRO A 61 23.50 -9.59 -35.49
N GLY A 62 23.59 -8.27 -35.73
CA GLY A 62 24.80 -7.49 -35.46
C GLY A 62 26.01 -8.00 -36.25
N CYS A 63 25.82 -8.38 -37.51
CA CYS A 63 26.84 -9.13 -38.27
C CYS A 63 28.14 -8.36 -38.49
N GLY A 64 28.08 -7.01 -38.49
CA GLY A 64 29.23 -6.14 -38.69
C GLY A 64 30.04 -6.51 -39.92
N SER A 65 31.36 -6.53 -39.75
CA SER A 65 32.34 -6.86 -40.81
C SER A 65 32.95 -8.26 -40.71
N SER A 66 32.39 -9.12 -39.85
CA SER A 66 32.97 -10.43 -39.53
C SER A 66 32.95 -11.37 -40.74
N SER A 67 33.97 -12.23 -40.80
CA SER A 67 34.07 -13.30 -41.81
C SER A 67 33.18 -14.52 -41.47
N LEU A 68 32.49 -14.54 -40.33
CA LEU A 68 31.70 -15.68 -39.86
C LEU A 68 30.73 -16.23 -40.92
N SER A 69 29.93 -15.36 -41.51
CA SER A 69 28.85 -15.75 -42.43
C SER A 69 29.38 -16.30 -43.75
N GLU A 70 30.48 -15.75 -44.27
CA GLU A 70 31.10 -16.28 -45.47
C GLU A 70 31.73 -17.65 -45.25
N GLN A 71 32.37 -17.87 -44.10
CA GLN A 71 32.98 -19.14 -43.76
C GLN A 71 31.93 -20.25 -43.61
N LEU A 72 30.79 -19.95 -42.98
CA LEU A 72 29.64 -20.86 -42.90
C LEU A 72 29.06 -21.16 -44.29
N TYR A 73 28.93 -20.14 -45.14
CA TYR A 73 28.43 -20.31 -46.49
C TYR A 73 29.31 -21.26 -47.33
N ASP A 74 30.62 -21.12 -47.20
CA ASP A 74 31.60 -21.93 -47.92
C ASP A 74 31.65 -23.38 -47.41
N LEU A 75 31.20 -23.63 -46.17
CA LEU A 75 30.97 -24.96 -45.62
C LEU A 75 29.63 -25.61 -46.02
N GLY A 76 28.78 -24.90 -46.77
CA GLY A 76 27.53 -25.44 -47.32
C GLY A 76 26.25 -24.91 -46.69
N PHE A 77 26.33 -24.07 -45.66
CA PHE A 77 25.14 -23.42 -45.08
C PHE A 77 24.69 -22.25 -45.95
N ARG A 78 23.78 -22.49 -46.90
CA ARG A 78 23.44 -21.48 -47.91
C ARG A 78 22.34 -20.50 -47.49
N ARG A 79 21.52 -20.83 -46.48
CA ARG A 79 20.35 -20.03 -46.03
C ARG A 79 20.70 -19.15 -44.83
N ILE A 80 21.60 -18.20 -45.05
CA ILE A 80 22.09 -17.28 -44.01
C ILE A 80 21.50 -15.88 -44.23
N THR A 81 20.86 -15.34 -43.19
CA THR A 81 20.33 -13.97 -43.14
C THR A 81 21.16 -13.15 -42.17
N ASN A 82 21.83 -12.12 -42.67
CA ASN A 82 22.64 -11.20 -41.90
C ASN A 82 21.88 -9.89 -41.68
N VAL A 83 21.89 -9.41 -40.44
CA VAL A 83 21.22 -8.17 -40.02
C VAL A 83 22.22 -7.27 -39.31
N ASP A 84 22.24 -5.99 -39.69
CA ASP A 84 22.98 -4.96 -38.96
C ASP A 84 22.21 -3.64 -38.95
N PHE A 85 22.47 -2.83 -37.93
CA PHE A 85 21.85 -1.53 -37.75
C PHE A 85 22.42 -0.47 -38.70
N SER A 86 23.70 -0.60 -39.09
CA SER A 86 24.41 0.30 -39.99
C SER A 86 24.09 0.01 -41.46
N ARG A 87 23.67 1.04 -42.19
CA ARG A 87 23.44 0.92 -43.64
C ARG A 87 24.75 0.78 -44.40
N ILE A 88 25.80 1.42 -43.90
CA ILE A 88 27.11 1.45 -44.56
C ILE A 88 27.73 0.05 -44.59
N ILE A 89 27.71 -0.67 -43.47
CA ILE A 89 28.31 -2.00 -43.42
C ILE A 89 27.52 -3.04 -44.21
N VAL A 90 26.18 -2.99 -44.17
CA VAL A 90 25.32 -3.88 -44.97
C VAL A 90 25.56 -3.67 -46.46
N ALA A 91 25.72 -2.42 -46.90
CA ALA A 91 26.00 -2.11 -48.30
C ALA A 91 27.40 -2.58 -48.74
N ASP A 92 28.41 -2.50 -47.86
CA ASP A 92 29.75 -3.04 -48.14
C ASP A 92 29.74 -4.58 -48.23
N MET A 93 29.15 -5.26 -47.24
CA MET A 93 29.06 -6.72 -47.22
C MET A 93 28.26 -7.28 -48.41
N LEU A 94 27.17 -6.61 -48.78
CA LEU A 94 26.41 -6.98 -49.97
C LEU A 94 27.27 -6.85 -51.24
N ARG A 95 28.02 -5.75 -51.41
CA ARG A 95 28.94 -5.56 -52.54
C ARG A 95 30.01 -6.66 -52.59
N ARG A 96 30.57 -7.02 -51.43
CA ARG A 96 31.62 -8.04 -51.28
C ARG A 96 31.15 -9.45 -51.64
N HIS A 97 29.90 -9.79 -51.33
CA HIS A 97 29.43 -11.17 -51.40
C HIS A 97 28.39 -11.46 -52.49
N ALA A 98 27.71 -10.46 -53.06
CA ALA A 98 26.61 -10.67 -54.01
C ALA A 98 26.97 -11.55 -55.22
N ARG A 99 28.22 -11.49 -55.71
CA ARG A 99 28.66 -12.29 -56.87
C ARG A 99 29.08 -13.72 -56.51
N VAL A 100 29.78 -13.90 -55.39
CA VAL A 100 30.41 -15.18 -55.01
C VAL A 100 29.47 -16.04 -54.15
N ARG A 101 28.59 -15.40 -53.38
CA ARG A 101 27.72 -16.05 -52.38
C ARG A 101 26.28 -15.52 -52.47
N PRO A 102 25.60 -15.71 -53.62
CA PRO A 102 24.36 -15.00 -53.97
C PRO A 102 23.15 -15.39 -53.10
N GLN A 103 23.20 -16.49 -52.35
CA GLN A 103 22.10 -16.93 -51.50
C GLN A 103 22.14 -16.31 -50.08
N MET A 104 23.23 -15.63 -49.70
CA MET A 104 23.26 -14.87 -48.44
C MET A 104 22.39 -13.63 -48.53
N ARG A 105 21.56 -13.42 -47.52
CA ARG A 105 20.68 -12.25 -47.41
C ARG A 105 21.34 -11.23 -46.48
N TRP A 106 21.30 -9.95 -46.86
CA TRP A 106 21.84 -8.84 -46.08
C TRP A 106 20.73 -7.80 -45.89
N ARG A 107 20.42 -7.43 -44.65
CA ARG A 107 19.33 -6.50 -44.33
C ARG A 107 19.77 -5.45 -43.32
N VAL A 108 19.45 -4.19 -43.63
CA VAL A 108 19.53 -3.11 -42.64
C VAL A 108 18.30 -3.24 -41.75
N MET A 109 18.50 -3.57 -40.49
CA MET A 109 17.41 -3.81 -39.55
C MET A 109 17.89 -3.66 -38.11
N ASP A 110 16.99 -3.18 -37.26
CA ASP A 110 17.20 -3.12 -35.82
C ASP A 110 16.94 -4.51 -35.21
N MET A 111 17.93 -5.10 -34.55
CA MET A 111 17.79 -6.42 -33.94
C MET A 111 16.89 -6.41 -32.70
N THR A 112 16.57 -5.25 -32.13
CA THR A 112 15.59 -5.12 -31.04
C THR A 112 14.14 -5.08 -31.52
N ASN A 113 13.91 -5.04 -32.84
CA ASN A 113 12.59 -5.03 -33.47
C ASN A 113 12.67 -5.65 -34.88
N MET A 114 12.73 -6.98 -34.95
CA MET A 114 12.97 -7.72 -36.18
C MET A 114 11.68 -7.93 -36.99
N GLN A 115 11.71 -7.58 -38.26
CA GLN A 115 10.57 -7.74 -39.18
C GLN A 115 10.52 -9.13 -39.82
N PHE A 116 10.64 -10.18 -38.99
CA PHE A 116 10.51 -11.59 -39.38
C PHE A 116 9.29 -12.22 -38.70
N PRO A 117 8.61 -13.19 -39.35
CA PRO A 117 7.58 -13.99 -38.69
C PRO A 117 8.11 -14.82 -37.51
N ASP A 118 7.23 -15.19 -36.59
CA ASP A 118 7.53 -16.08 -35.47
C ASP A 118 8.01 -17.44 -35.97
N GLY A 119 9.04 -18.01 -35.32
CA GLY A 119 9.58 -19.31 -35.72
C GLY A 119 10.16 -19.35 -37.14
N SER A 120 10.76 -18.26 -37.63
CA SER A 120 11.40 -18.21 -38.95
C SER A 120 12.73 -18.95 -39.02
N PHE A 121 13.50 -19.02 -37.93
CA PHE A 121 14.88 -19.49 -37.93
C PHE A 121 15.08 -20.74 -37.09
N ASP A 122 15.93 -21.63 -37.57
CA ASP A 122 16.36 -22.85 -36.87
C ASP A 122 17.55 -22.54 -35.94
N PHE A 123 18.39 -21.59 -36.35
CA PHE A 123 19.61 -21.23 -35.63
C PHE A 123 19.86 -19.72 -35.64
N ILE A 124 20.25 -19.16 -34.49
CA ILE A 124 20.66 -17.75 -34.37
C ILE A 124 22.10 -17.70 -33.84
N LEU A 125 22.94 -16.89 -34.49
CA LEU A 125 24.36 -16.70 -34.18
C LEU A 125 24.64 -15.25 -33.79
N ASP A 126 24.70 -15.00 -32.48
CA ASP A 126 25.10 -13.71 -31.96
C ASP A 126 26.59 -13.70 -31.65
N LYS A 127 27.36 -12.82 -32.31
CA LYS A 127 28.79 -12.64 -32.07
C LYS A 127 29.08 -11.24 -31.55
N GLY A 128 28.62 -10.97 -30.33
CA GLY A 128 28.86 -9.72 -29.62
C GLY A 128 27.85 -8.60 -29.89
N GLY A 129 26.75 -8.90 -30.57
CA GLY A 129 25.63 -7.99 -30.75
C GLY A 129 24.93 -7.69 -29.43
N LEU A 130 24.73 -8.70 -28.58
CA LEU A 130 24.20 -8.47 -27.22
C LEU A 130 25.15 -7.60 -26.38
N ASP A 131 26.45 -7.91 -26.37
CA ASP A 131 27.45 -7.13 -25.62
C ASP A 131 27.45 -5.66 -26.06
N ALA A 132 27.29 -5.39 -27.36
CA ALA A 132 27.19 -4.02 -27.89
C ALA A 132 25.92 -3.28 -27.46
N LEU A 133 24.81 -3.99 -27.19
CA LEU A 133 23.58 -3.38 -26.67
C LEU A 133 23.64 -3.13 -25.17
N MET A 134 24.51 -3.83 -24.42
CA MET A 134 24.48 -3.88 -22.96
C MET A 134 25.30 -2.76 -22.28
N GLU A 135 25.27 -1.53 -22.82
CA GLU A 135 25.94 -0.35 -22.22
C GLU A 135 25.30 0.07 -20.85
N PRO A 136 26.07 0.63 -19.88
CA PRO A 136 25.64 0.76 -18.47
C PRO A 136 24.38 1.59 -18.18
N GLU A 137 23.94 2.48 -19.08
CA GLU A 137 22.81 3.39 -18.82
C GLU A 137 21.46 2.91 -19.39
N VAL A 138 21.45 2.23 -20.54
CA VAL A 138 20.22 1.82 -21.25
C VAL A 138 20.21 0.32 -21.61
N GLY A 139 21.34 -0.36 -21.39
CA GLY A 139 21.63 -1.61 -22.06
C GLY A 139 20.76 -2.79 -21.67
N THR A 140 20.39 -2.92 -20.39
CA THR A 140 19.50 -3.99 -19.92
C THR A 140 18.16 -3.98 -20.66
N LYS A 141 17.59 -2.80 -20.94
CA LYS A 141 16.30 -2.67 -21.63
C LYS A 141 16.40 -3.07 -23.11
N LEU A 142 17.48 -2.68 -23.77
CA LEU A 142 17.71 -3.02 -25.18
C LEU A 142 18.08 -4.51 -25.34
N GLY A 143 18.91 -5.03 -24.45
CA GLY A 143 19.25 -6.45 -24.37
C GLY A 143 18.00 -7.32 -24.20
N MET A 144 17.09 -6.95 -23.29
CA MET A 144 15.81 -7.66 -23.11
C MET A 144 14.98 -7.69 -24.41
N LYS A 145 14.80 -6.55 -25.08
CA LYS A 145 14.05 -6.48 -26.34
C LYS A 145 14.65 -7.38 -27.42
N TYR A 146 15.98 -7.36 -27.55
CA TYR A 146 16.67 -8.21 -28.51
C TYR A 146 16.51 -9.70 -28.19
N LEU A 147 16.65 -10.10 -26.91
CA LEU A 147 16.46 -11.49 -26.51
C LEU A 147 15.02 -11.95 -26.73
N ASP A 148 14.00 -11.11 -26.48
CA ASP A 148 12.60 -11.43 -26.77
C ASP A 148 12.38 -11.66 -28.28
N GLU A 149 12.95 -10.81 -29.14
CA GLU A 149 12.92 -11.00 -30.59
C GLU A 149 13.63 -12.28 -31.03
N ALA A 150 14.81 -12.56 -30.48
CA ALA A 150 15.55 -13.78 -30.75
C ALA A 150 14.74 -15.04 -30.35
N LYS A 151 14.11 -15.02 -29.17
CA LYS A 151 13.23 -16.11 -28.71
C LYS A 151 12.00 -16.26 -29.61
N ARG A 152 11.42 -15.16 -30.09
CA ARG A 152 10.22 -15.14 -30.96
C ARG A 152 10.50 -15.73 -32.34
N VAL A 153 11.56 -15.29 -32.99
CA VAL A 153 11.89 -15.74 -34.36
C VAL A 153 12.51 -17.14 -34.41
N LEU A 154 12.93 -17.69 -33.27
CA LEU A 154 13.48 -19.05 -33.17
C LEU A 154 12.38 -20.12 -33.08
N LYS A 155 12.48 -21.16 -33.92
CA LYS A 155 11.58 -22.32 -33.90
C LYS A 155 11.70 -23.13 -32.61
N SER A 156 10.66 -23.90 -32.28
CA SER A 156 10.73 -24.90 -31.21
C SER A 156 11.83 -25.92 -31.52
N GLY A 157 12.69 -26.23 -30.56
CA GLY A 157 13.90 -27.04 -30.77
C GLY A 157 15.07 -26.29 -31.41
N GLY A 158 14.87 -25.05 -31.87
CA GLY A 158 15.92 -24.21 -32.44
C GLY A 158 16.98 -23.80 -31.41
N LYS A 159 18.14 -23.37 -31.90
CA LYS A 159 19.32 -23.07 -31.08
C LYS A 159 19.74 -21.60 -31.22
N PHE A 160 19.98 -20.95 -30.10
CA PHE A 160 20.59 -19.63 -30.03
C PHE A 160 22.01 -19.79 -29.47
N ALA A 161 23.03 -19.40 -30.23
CA ALA A 161 24.42 -19.41 -29.78
C ALA A 161 24.93 -17.96 -29.67
N CYS A 162 25.36 -17.58 -28.47
CA CYS A 162 25.87 -16.26 -28.15
C CYS A 162 27.35 -16.33 -27.76
N PHE A 163 28.19 -15.64 -28.52
CA PHE A 163 29.59 -15.39 -28.19
C PHE A 163 29.70 -14.06 -27.46
N THR A 164 30.21 -14.10 -26.23
CA THR A 164 30.23 -12.95 -25.32
C THR A 164 31.50 -12.98 -24.47
N LEU A 165 31.89 -11.82 -23.93
CA LEU A 165 32.85 -11.75 -22.82
C LEU A 165 32.22 -12.16 -21.48
N ALA A 166 30.92 -12.43 -21.42
CA ALA A 166 30.23 -12.86 -20.20
C ALA A 166 30.51 -11.94 -19.00
N GLU A 167 30.53 -10.62 -19.24
CA GLU A 167 30.54 -9.65 -18.14
C GLU A 167 29.31 -9.87 -17.26
N SER A 168 29.42 -9.56 -15.96
CA SER A 168 28.42 -9.98 -14.97
C SER A 168 27.00 -9.58 -15.36
N HIS A 169 26.80 -8.37 -15.86
CA HIS A 169 25.48 -7.87 -16.24
C HIS A 169 24.91 -8.54 -17.51
N VAL A 170 25.74 -8.92 -18.47
CA VAL A 170 25.33 -9.69 -19.66
C VAL A 170 24.98 -11.13 -19.26
N LEU A 171 25.83 -11.73 -18.43
CA LEU A 171 25.64 -13.09 -17.94
C LEU A 171 24.38 -13.20 -17.08
N ASP A 172 24.15 -12.26 -16.16
CA ASP A 172 22.95 -12.21 -15.32
C ASP A 172 21.67 -12.10 -16.18
N LEU A 173 21.70 -11.31 -17.26
CA LEU A 173 20.59 -11.22 -18.20
C LEU A 173 20.36 -12.56 -18.94
N LEU A 174 21.40 -13.16 -19.52
CA LEU A 174 21.28 -14.42 -20.25
C LEU A 174 20.80 -15.57 -19.35
N LEU A 175 21.33 -15.67 -18.13
CA LEU A 175 20.99 -16.73 -17.18
C LEU A 175 19.53 -16.65 -16.71
N SER A 176 19.04 -15.43 -16.46
CA SER A 176 17.67 -15.18 -16.04
C SER A 176 16.66 -15.35 -17.19
N GLU A 177 16.95 -14.79 -18.36
CA GLU A 177 16.04 -14.78 -19.51
C GLU A 177 15.81 -16.16 -20.14
N PHE A 178 16.77 -17.06 -20.00
CA PHE A 178 16.70 -18.43 -20.50
C PHE A 178 16.54 -19.44 -19.35
N ARG A 179 15.88 -19.05 -18.24
CA ARG A 179 15.64 -19.91 -17.08
C ARG A 179 14.64 -21.03 -17.32
N PHE A 180 13.49 -20.69 -17.90
CA PHE A 180 12.34 -21.58 -17.98
C PHE A 180 12.08 -21.99 -19.43
N GLY A 181 12.04 -23.30 -19.68
CA GLY A 181 11.80 -23.86 -21.01
C GLY A 181 13.00 -23.80 -21.96
N TRP A 182 14.22 -23.65 -21.42
CA TRP A 182 15.46 -23.63 -22.21
C TRP A 182 16.52 -24.53 -21.61
N ASP A 183 17.14 -25.33 -22.47
CA ASP A 183 18.37 -26.05 -22.14
C ASP A 183 19.56 -25.14 -22.40
N MET A 184 20.40 -24.94 -21.38
CA MET A 184 21.56 -24.06 -21.49
C MET A 184 22.86 -24.84 -21.35
N THR A 185 23.79 -24.58 -22.25
CA THR A 185 25.17 -25.07 -22.18
C THR A 185 26.13 -23.89 -22.32
N ILE A 186 27.18 -23.85 -21.50
CA ILE A 186 28.23 -22.84 -21.59
C ILE A 186 29.58 -23.51 -21.74
N GLN A 187 30.42 -22.96 -22.61
CA GLN A 187 31.79 -23.41 -22.81
C GLN A 187 32.72 -22.23 -23.09
N ALA A 188 33.98 -22.37 -22.68
CA ALA A 188 35.03 -21.41 -23.05
C ALA A 188 35.57 -21.72 -24.45
N ILE A 189 35.85 -20.68 -25.24
CA ILE A 189 36.49 -20.83 -26.55
C ILE A 189 38.00 -20.78 -26.38
N ALA A 190 38.72 -21.79 -26.88
CA ALA A 190 40.17 -21.85 -26.76
C ALA A 190 40.84 -20.64 -27.42
N SER A 191 41.72 -19.96 -26.68
CA SER A 191 42.56 -18.87 -27.16
C SER A 191 43.98 -19.37 -27.43
N GLU A 192 44.64 -18.87 -28.47
CA GLU A 192 46.07 -19.14 -28.67
C GLU A 192 46.92 -18.30 -27.69
N PRO A 193 48.03 -18.85 -27.14
CA PRO A 193 48.90 -18.13 -26.19
C PRO A 193 49.52 -16.83 -26.73
N SER A 194 49.48 -16.63 -28.04
CA SER A 194 50.05 -15.49 -28.77
C SER A 194 49.05 -14.32 -28.95
N SER A 195 47.78 -14.51 -28.61
CA SER A 195 46.72 -13.52 -28.82
C SER A 195 46.74 -12.46 -27.69
N LYS A 196 46.83 -11.19 -28.07
CA LYS A 196 46.83 -10.02 -27.17
C LYS A 196 45.44 -9.71 -26.57
N SER A 197 44.57 -10.71 -26.36
CA SER A 197 43.25 -10.50 -25.77
C SER A 197 43.34 -10.48 -24.24
N ALA A 198 42.92 -9.39 -23.61
CA ALA A 198 42.84 -9.26 -22.16
C ALA A 198 41.69 -10.08 -21.52
N PHE A 199 40.81 -10.66 -22.35
CA PHE A 199 39.59 -11.33 -21.92
C PHE A 199 39.40 -12.68 -22.63
N GLN A 200 38.74 -13.59 -21.92
CA GLN A 200 38.31 -14.91 -22.38
C GLN A 200 36.94 -14.80 -23.07
N THR A 201 36.80 -15.37 -24.28
CA THR A 201 35.51 -15.50 -24.96
C THR A 201 34.79 -16.77 -24.50
N PHE A 202 33.49 -16.65 -24.23
CA PHE A 202 32.60 -17.76 -23.90
C PHE A 202 31.53 -17.92 -24.98
N MET A 203 31.08 -19.15 -25.18
CA MET A 203 29.92 -19.46 -26.02
C MET A 203 28.82 -20.06 -25.15
N LEU A 204 27.69 -19.37 -25.09
CA LEU A 204 26.47 -19.85 -24.47
C LEU A 204 25.54 -20.36 -25.55
N VAL A 205 25.01 -21.57 -25.37
CA VAL A 205 24.08 -22.22 -26.28
C VAL A 205 22.79 -22.47 -25.53
N MET A 206 21.70 -21.91 -26.06
CA MET A 206 20.36 -22.07 -25.52
C MET A 206 19.48 -22.78 -26.54
N VAL A 207 18.87 -23.89 -26.13
CA VAL A 207 17.99 -24.70 -26.97
C VAL A 207 16.55 -24.53 -26.50
N LYS A 208 15.65 -24.18 -27.42
CA LYS A 208 14.24 -23.91 -27.10
C LYS A 208 13.51 -25.22 -26.78
N GLY A 209 13.19 -25.42 -25.51
CA GLY A 209 12.54 -26.63 -24.98
C GLY A 209 11.04 -26.46 -24.72
N LYS A 210 10.50 -27.27 -23.80
CA LYS A 210 9.10 -27.19 -23.34
C LYS A 210 8.97 -26.19 -22.19
N MET A 211 7.99 -25.28 -22.29
CA MET A 211 7.70 -24.27 -21.26
C MET A 211 7.46 -24.91 -19.88
N GLY A 212 7.94 -24.25 -18.82
CA GLY A 212 7.78 -24.70 -17.44
C GLY A 212 8.75 -25.78 -16.97
N VAL A 213 9.60 -26.31 -17.85
CA VAL A 213 10.68 -27.24 -17.45
C VAL A 213 11.95 -26.45 -17.15
N VAL A 214 12.59 -26.75 -16.01
CA VAL A 214 13.86 -26.12 -15.59
C VAL A 214 14.95 -27.18 -15.57
N HIS A 215 15.95 -26.98 -16.43
CA HIS A 215 17.15 -27.82 -16.49
C HIS A 215 18.35 -27.11 -15.86
N THR A 216 19.18 -27.88 -15.16
CA THR A 216 20.49 -27.44 -14.68
C THR A 216 21.37 -27.08 -15.88
N ILE A 217 22.03 -25.93 -15.81
CA ILE A 217 22.95 -25.45 -16.85
C ILE A 217 24.14 -26.39 -16.92
N LYS A 218 24.41 -26.92 -18.12
CA LYS A 218 25.58 -27.75 -18.39
C LYS A 218 26.79 -26.86 -18.60
N SER A 219 27.70 -26.84 -17.62
CA SER A 219 28.98 -26.13 -17.75
C SER A 219 30.06 -27.06 -18.29
N LEU A 220 30.67 -26.67 -19.41
CA LEU A 220 31.92 -27.23 -19.94
C LEU A 220 33.11 -26.33 -19.58
N VAL A 221 32.91 -25.37 -18.67
CA VAL A 221 33.95 -24.52 -18.09
C VAL A 221 34.44 -25.20 -16.80
N ASP A 222 35.67 -25.70 -16.83
CA ASP A 222 36.33 -26.41 -15.71
C ASP A 222 37.19 -25.46 -14.87
N GLN A 223 37.14 -25.58 -13.54
CA GLN A 223 38.03 -24.85 -12.63
C GLN A 223 39.51 -25.24 -12.79
N SER A 224 39.79 -26.43 -13.34
CA SER A 224 41.14 -26.94 -13.54
C SER A 224 41.82 -26.47 -14.83
N ALA A 225 41.08 -25.85 -15.75
CA ALA A 225 41.58 -25.39 -17.04
C ALA A 225 42.24 -24.00 -16.95
N GLU A 226 43.24 -23.75 -17.79
CA GLU A 226 43.89 -22.44 -17.92
C GLU A 226 43.08 -21.53 -18.87
N TYR A 227 42.69 -20.34 -18.38
CA TYR A 227 41.96 -19.32 -19.14
C TYR A 227 42.81 -18.05 -19.30
N CYS A 228 42.57 -17.28 -20.37
CA CYS A 228 43.23 -15.99 -20.57
C CYS A 228 43.01 -15.01 -19.40
N ASN A 229 41.84 -15.07 -18.76
CA ASN A 229 41.48 -14.26 -17.62
C ASN A 229 40.80 -15.11 -16.54
N MET A 230 41.59 -15.52 -15.55
CA MET A 230 41.13 -16.40 -14.48
C MET A 230 40.07 -15.75 -13.58
N GLN A 231 40.12 -14.41 -13.40
CA GLN A 231 39.13 -13.69 -12.59
C GLN A 231 37.76 -13.71 -13.27
N GLN A 232 37.73 -13.44 -14.57
CA GLN A 232 36.53 -13.52 -15.40
C GLN A 232 35.95 -14.93 -15.41
N ALA A 233 36.78 -15.96 -15.65
CA ALA A 233 36.33 -17.36 -15.65
C ALA A 233 35.76 -17.80 -14.28
N ASN A 234 36.40 -17.41 -13.17
CA ASN A 234 35.88 -17.69 -11.82
C ASN A 234 34.54 -16.99 -11.55
N ALA A 235 34.36 -15.75 -12.02
CA ALA A 235 33.10 -15.03 -11.89
C ALA A 235 31.98 -15.75 -12.65
N VAL A 236 32.25 -16.21 -13.88
CA VAL A 236 31.30 -17.02 -14.67
C VAL A 236 30.95 -18.31 -13.95
N ILE A 237 31.94 -19.06 -13.45
CA ILE A 237 31.70 -20.32 -12.71
C ILE A 237 30.83 -20.09 -11.47
N HIS A 238 31.10 -19.03 -10.71
CA HIS A 238 30.32 -18.68 -9.52
C HIS A 238 28.88 -18.29 -9.86
N ALA A 239 28.67 -17.50 -10.92
CA ALA A 239 27.34 -17.14 -11.40
C ALA A 239 26.54 -18.38 -11.84
N LEU A 240 27.16 -19.31 -12.57
CA LEU A 240 26.54 -20.57 -12.97
C LEU A 240 26.15 -21.45 -11.79
N GLN A 241 27.01 -21.55 -10.77
CA GLN A 241 26.71 -22.32 -9.55
C GLN A 241 25.52 -21.72 -8.79
N ASN A 242 25.44 -20.40 -8.70
CA ASN A 242 24.33 -19.73 -8.03
C ASN A 242 23.03 -19.90 -8.82
N GLU A 243 23.06 -19.73 -10.14
CA GLU A 243 21.89 -19.94 -10.98
C GLU A 243 21.43 -21.41 -10.96
N ASN A 244 22.36 -22.38 -10.94
CA ASN A 244 22.00 -23.79 -10.82
C ASN A 244 21.35 -24.13 -9.47
N LYS A 245 21.78 -23.52 -8.36
CA LYS A 245 21.08 -23.64 -7.07
C LYS A 245 19.66 -23.08 -7.14
N ILE A 246 19.49 -21.93 -7.81
CA ILE A 246 18.17 -21.34 -8.06
C ILE A 246 17.33 -22.32 -8.89
N ARG A 247 17.84 -22.84 -9.99
CA ARG A 247 17.15 -23.83 -10.84
C ARG A 247 16.78 -25.13 -10.11
N GLU A 248 17.66 -25.64 -9.24
CA GLU A 248 17.39 -26.81 -8.40
C GLU A 248 16.27 -26.57 -7.38
N SER A 249 16.25 -25.38 -6.76
CA SER A 249 15.17 -25.02 -5.82
C SER A 249 13.80 -25.09 -6.50
N HIS A 250 13.68 -24.61 -7.74
CA HIS A 250 12.43 -24.66 -8.51
C HIS A 250 11.91 -26.10 -8.73
N ASN A 251 12.79 -27.09 -8.77
CA ASN A 251 12.44 -28.50 -8.93
C ASN A 251 12.12 -29.22 -7.59
N SER A 252 12.39 -28.60 -6.45
CA SER A 252 12.29 -29.22 -5.11
C SER A 252 10.90 -29.18 -4.46
N GLY A 253 9.90 -28.53 -5.08
CA GLY A 253 8.52 -28.49 -4.59
C GLY A 253 8.29 -27.66 -3.31
N VAL A 254 9.28 -26.88 -2.88
CA VAL A 254 9.15 -25.90 -1.79
C VAL A 254 8.26 -24.73 -2.27
N ASP A 255 7.48 -24.12 -1.38
CA ASP A 255 6.70 -22.89 -1.63
C ASP A 255 7.64 -21.72 -1.98
N ILE A 256 8.14 -21.70 -3.21
CA ILE A 256 9.03 -20.67 -3.75
C ILE A 256 8.19 -19.49 -4.20
N LEU A 257 8.72 -18.30 -3.91
CA LEU A 257 8.10 -17.03 -4.22
C LEU A 257 8.57 -16.59 -5.61
N PHE A 258 7.67 -16.62 -6.60
CA PHE A 258 8.00 -16.29 -7.99
C PHE A 258 7.86 -14.78 -8.25
N SER A 259 8.81 -14.16 -8.96
CA SER A 259 8.63 -12.79 -9.46
C SER A 259 7.67 -12.76 -10.65
N LEU A 260 7.10 -11.59 -10.97
CA LEU A 260 6.28 -11.42 -12.18
C LEU A 260 7.08 -11.82 -13.44
N ARG A 261 8.39 -11.51 -13.49
CA ARG A 261 9.25 -11.91 -14.62
C ARG A 261 9.41 -13.42 -14.71
N ASP A 262 9.61 -14.13 -13.60
CA ASP A 262 9.69 -15.60 -13.62
C ASP A 262 8.40 -16.21 -14.21
N LEU A 263 7.25 -15.64 -13.87
CA LEU A 263 5.95 -16.07 -14.42
C LEU A 263 5.83 -15.81 -15.92
N GLN A 264 6.22 -14.62 -16.39
CA GLN A 264 6.24 -14.28 -17.82
C GLN A 264 7.18 -15.19 -18.61
N LEU A 265 8.27 -15.63 -18.01
CA LEU A 265 9.20 -16.60 -18.59
C LEU A 265 8.65 -18.04 -18.57
N GLY A 266 7.52 -18.29 -17.90
CA GLY A 266 6.82 -19.57 -17.90
C GLY A 266 7.08 -20.46 -16.68
N ALA A 267 7.51 -19.90 -15.55
CA ALA A 267 7.87 -20.66 -14.34
C ALA A 267 6.77 -21.59 -13.80
N ILE A 268 5.50 -21.28 -14.05
CA ILE A 268 4.35 -22.07 -13.57
C ILE A 268 3.53 -22.68 -14.71
N GLY A 269 4.14 -22.77 -15.89
CA GLY A 269 3.48 -23.15 -17.14
C GLY A 269 2.75 -21.97 -17.79
N ASP A 270 1.95 -22.25 -18.81
CA ASP A 270 1.17 -21.23 -19.49
C ASP A 270 0.14 -20.60 -18.53
N LEU A 271 0.29 -19.29 -18.31
CA LEU A 271 -0.63 -18.48 -17.51
C LEU A 271 -1.95 -18.27 -18.22
N LYS A 272 -1.98 -18.32 -19.56
CA LYS A 272 -3.22 -18.17 -20.33
C LYS A 272 -4.15 -19.38 -20.18
N VAL A 273 -3.65 -20.49 -19.65
CA VAL A 273 -4.41 -21.72 -19.40
C VAL A 273 -4.69 -21.92 -17.90
N ILE A 274 -5.94 -22.31 -17.56
CA ILE A 274 -6.33 -22.71 -16.21
C ILE A 274 -5.96 -24.18 -15.99
N VAL A 275 -5.20 -24.47 -14.93
CA VAL A 275 -4.80 -25.84 -14.55
C VAL A 275 -5.43 -26.23 -13.22
N PRO A 276 -6.33 -27.24 -13.18
CA PRO A 276 -7.06 -27.61 -11.97
C PRO A 276 -6.14 -27.85 -10.76
N GLY A 277 -6.41 -27.15 -9.65
CA GLY A 277 -5.68 -27.30 -8.40
C GLY A 277 -4.29 -26.65 -8.37
N ARG A 278 -3.93 -25.82 -9.35
CA ARG A 278 -2.67 -25.04 -9.33
C ARG A 278 -2.73 -24.04 -8.18
N ARG A 279 -1.69 -24.02 -7.32
CA ARG A 279 -1.45 -23.01 -6.28
C ARG A 279 0.02 -22.56 -6.32
N ARG A 280 0.29 -21.26 -6.42
CA ARG A 280 1.65 -20.70 -6.50
C ARG A 280 1.76 -19.36 -5.77
N GLN A 281 2.84 -19.17 -5.01
CA GLN A 281 3.09 -17.90 -4.31
C GLN A 281 3.93 -16.95 -5.16
N LEU A 282 3.54 -15.67 -5.23
CA LEU A 282 4.08 -14.69 -6.16
C LEU A 282 4.48 -13.40 -5.44
N ILE A 283 5.41 -12.63 -6.02
CA ILE A 283 5.58 -11.20 -5.77
C ILE A 283 5.09 -10.43 -6.98
N LEU A 284 4.26 -9.42 -6.74
CA LEU A 284 3.82 -8.45 -7.76
C LEU A 284 4.43 -7.08 -7.43
N GLY A 285 4.98 -6.39 -8.43
CA GLY A 285 5.60 -5.08 -8.29
C GLY A 285 7.10 -5.14 -7.99
N GLU A 286 7.91 -4.46 -8.82
CA GLU A 286 9.37 -4.35 -8.71
C GLU A 286 9.79 -2.89 -8.46
N GLN A 287 11.03 -2.66 -7.99
CA GLN A 287 11.54 -1.30 -7.74
C GLN A 287 11.56 -0.48 -9.04
N GLY A 288 10.71 0.56 -9.13
CA GLY A 288 10.68 1.53 -10.22
C GLY A 288 9.52 1.39 -11.21
N SER A 289 8.77 0.27 -11.19
CA SER A 289 7.62 0.03 -12.07
C SER A 289 6.26 0.12 -11.37
N SER A 290 6.25 -0.03 -10.05
CA SER A 290 5.05 -0.02 -9.20
C SER A 290 5.31 0.76 -7.91
N LEU A 291 4.28 1.39 -7.35
CA LEU A 291 4.37 2.15 -6.10
C LEU A 291 4.68 1.23 -4.90
N TYR A 292 4.18 -0.01 -4.94
CA TYR A 292 4.38 -0.99 -3.88
C TYR A 292 4.83 -2.36 -4.39
N CYS A 293 5.26 -3.19 -3.46
CA CYS A 293 5.62 -4.58 -3.72
C CYS A 293 4.72 -5.48 -2.89
N TYR A 294 3.93 -6.30 -3.58
CA TYR A 294 2.85 -7.10 -3.04
C TYR A 294 3.24 -8.57 -2.98
N LYS A 295 2.87 -9.26 -1.89
CA LYS A 295 2.88 -10.72 -1.86
C LYS A 295 1.53 -11.22 -2.34
N ALA A 296 1.50 -12.24 -3.18
CA ALA A 296 0.26 -12.81 -3.68
C ALA A 296 0.29 -14.34 -3.74
N VAL A 297 -0.89 -14.96 -3.84
CA VAL A 297 -1.07 -16.39 -4.09
C VAL A 297 -2.06 -16.55 -5.23
N LEU A 298 -1.65 -17.20 -6.32
CA LEU A 298 -2.50 -17.54 -7.45
C LEU A 298 -3.03 -18.96 -7.29
N MET A 299 -4.33 -19.14 -7.46
CA MET A 299 -5.02 -20.42 -7.34
C MET A 299 -6.00 -20.66 -8.48
N ASP A 300 -5.95 -21.83 -9.08
CA ASP A 300 -6.92 -22.31 -10.08
C ASP A 300 -7.87 -23.34 -9.42
N ALA A 301 -9.17 -23.21 -9.66
CA ALA A 301 -10.20 -24.05 -9.07
C ALA A 301 -9.94 -25.55 -9.32
N LYS A 302 -10.15 -26.39 -8.29
CA LYS A 302 -9.92 -27.85 -8.36
C LYS A 302 -10.94 -28.56 -9.25
N ASN A 303 -12.17 -28.07 -9.31
CA ASN A 303 -13.28 -28.70 -10.03
C ASN A 303 -13.76 -27.75 -11.15
N GLN A 304 -13.57 -28.14 -12.42
CA GLN A 304 -13.97 -27.31 -13.57
C GLN A 304 -15.40 -27.57 -14.08
N ASN A 305 -16.10 -28.54 -13.50
CA ASN A 305 -17.49 -28.87 -13.87
C ASN A 305 -18.55 -27.97 -13.20
N GLU A 306 -18.13 -27.00 -12.38
CA GLU A 306 -19.02 -26.07 -11.67
C GLU A 306 -19.23 -24.77 -12.46
N THR A 307 -20.40 -24.14 -12.30
CA THR A 307 -20.67 -22.82 -12.90
C THR A 307 -19.96 -21.72 -12.12
N PHE A 308 -18.90 -21.17 -12.72
CA PHE A 308 -18.14 -20.04 -12.17
C PHE A 308 -18.92 -18.72 -12.32
N VAL A 309 -18.77 -17.85 -11.33
CA VAL A 309 -19.30 -16.47 -11.34
C VAL A 309 -18.28 -15.51 -11.97
N TYR A 310 -16.99 -15.78 -11.79
CA TYR A 310 -15.88 -15.00 -12.36
C TYR A 310 -14.85 -15.95 -12.96
N HIS A 311 -14.29 -15.61 -14.12
CA HIS A 311 -13.21 -16.39 -14.73
C HIS A 311 -11.86 -16.14 -14.05
N CYS A 312 -11.56 -14.88 -13.72
CA CYS A 312 -10.41 -14.48 -12.93
C CYS A 312 -10.86 -13.42 -11.94
N GLY A 313 -10.37 -13.45 -10.70
CA GLY A 313 -10.67 -12.44 -9.69
C GLY A 313 -9.48 -12.16 -8.79
N VAL A 314 -9.37 -10.92 -8.29
CA VAL A 314 -8.32 -10.52 -7.35
C VAL A 314 -8.94 -10.34 -5.98
N PHE A 315 -8.33 -10.92 -4.95
CA PHE A 315 -8.80 -10.83 -3.57
C PHE A 315 -7.75 -10.14 -2.68
N ILE A 316 -7.96 -8.88 -2.32
CA ILE A 316 -7.05 -8.11 -1.47
C ILE A 316 -7.32 -8.40 0.01
N VAL A 317 -6.26 -8.82 0.70
CA VAL A 317 -6.25 -9.14 2.12
C VAL A 317 -5.53 -8.02 2.88
N PRO A 318 -6.26 -7.11 3.54
CA PRO A 318 -5.65 -6.08 4.38
C PRO A 318 -5.05 -6.71 5.65
N LYS A 319 -3.74 -6.57 5.84
CA LYS A 319 -3.09 -7.00 7.08
C LYS A 319 -3.23 -5.90 8.13
N TYR A 320 -4.13 -6.09 9.08
CA TYR A 320 -4.23 -5.22 10.25
C TYR A 320 -2.93 -5.27 11.06
N GLN A 321 -2.03 -4.29 10.87
CA GLN A 321 -0.88 -4.10 11.76
C GLN A 321 -1.11 -2.95 12.74
N SER A 322 -1.17 -3.38 14.00
CA SER A 322 -0.96 -2.61 15.21
C SER A 322 0.47 -2.03 15.25
N SER A 323 0.73 -0.88 14.62
CA SER A 323 2.00 -0.17 14.81
C SER A 323 1.94 1.36 14.67
N ARG A 324 0.86 2.00 15.12
CA ARG A 324 0.87 3.43 15.50
C ARG A 324 0.64 3.54 17.01
N MET A 325 1.28 4.50 17.70
CA MET A 325 0.84 4.86 19.05
C MET A 325 -0.63 5.26 18.94
N LYS A 326 -1.54 4.47 19.51
CA LYS A 326 -2.97 4.79 19.50
C LYS A 326 -3.19 6.06 20.32
N GLY A 327 -4.05 6.97 19.84
CA GLY A 327 -4.47 8.12 20.63
C GLY A 327 -5.33 7.71 21.83
N GLY A 328 -5.66 8.66 22.71
CA GLY A 328 -6.49 8.46 23.88
C GLY A 328 -5.85 7.57 24.95
N LYS A 329 -4.52 7.63 25.10
CA LYS A 329 -3.79 6.85 26.11
C LYS A 329 -3.54 7.68 27.36
N ALA A 330 -3.66 7.03 28.52
CA ALA A 330 -3.38 7.65 29.81
C ALA A 330 -1.93 8.15 29.87
N MET A 331 -1.76 9.42 30.26
CA MET A 331 -0.48 10.11 30.26
C MET A 331 0.47 9.58 31.35
N GLY A 332 1.76 9.72 31.09
CA GLY A 332 2.80 9.52 32.09
C GLY A 332 2.92 10.69 33.08
N PRO A 333 3.91 10.65 33.98
CA PRO A 333 4.14 11.70 34.97
C PRO A 333 4.53 13.07 34.38
N ASP A 334 4.99 13.10 33.13
CA ASP A 334 5.34 14.32 32.39
C ASP A 334 4.12 15.06 31.84
N CYS A 335 2.93 14.46 31.91
CA CYS A 335 1.68 15.03 31.40
C CYS A 335 1.73 15.42 29.91
N ILE A 336 2.60 14.79 29.12
CA ILE A 336 2.69 15.00 27.67
C ILE A 336 1.88 13.90 26.95
N PRO A 337 0.70 14.21 26.38
CA PRO A 337 -0.07 13.25 25.62
C PRO A 337 0.62 12.96 24.28
N ILE A 338 0.33 11.80 23.68
CA ILE A 338 0.98 11.40 22.43
C ILE A 338 0.51 12.25 21.25
N GLU A 339 -0.68 12.83 21.39
CA GLU A 339 -1.34 13.76 20.50
C GLU A 339 -0.48 15.00 20.25
N VAL A 340 0.28 15.49 21.25
CA VAL A 340 1.21 16.61 21.05
C VAL A 340 2.26 16.26 20.01
N TRP A 341 2.88 15.08 20.12
CA TRP A 341 3.89 14.64 19.15
C TRP A 341 3.30 14.36 17.76
N LYS A 342 2.01 14.01 17.69
CA LYS A 342 1.33 13.82 16.40
C LYS A 342 0.94 15.13 15.75
N GLY A 343 0.39 16.08 16.51
CA GLY A 343 -0.03 17.39 16.00
C GLY A 343 1.14 18.27 15.57
N LEU A 344 2.34 18.03 16.09
CA LEU A 344 3.57 18.71 15.68
C LEU A 344 4.17 18.19 14.35
N GLY A 345 3.65 17.10 13.79
CA GLY A 345 4.10 16.55 12.50
C GLY A 345 5.63 16.40 12.37
N ASP A 346 6.20 16.89 11.28
CA ASP A 346 7.63 16.80 10.98
C ASP A 346 8.52 17.57 11.96
N ILE A 347 8.02 18.63 12.58
CA ILE A 347 8.75 19.40 13.59
C ILE A 347 9.06 18.50 14.79
N ALA A 348 8.10 17.68 15.22
CA ALA A 348 8.33 16.69 16.27
C ALA A 348 9.38 15.66 15.86
N ILE A 349 9.40 15.21 14.60
CA ILE A 349 10.40 14.26 14.11
C ILE A 349 11.80 14.86 14.20
N VAL A 350 12.00 16.09 13.71
CA VAL A 350 13.30 16.78 13.76
C VAL A 350 13.76 16.96 15.22
N TRP A 351 12.87 17.40 16.10
CA TRP A 351 13.19 17.65 17.50
C TRP A 351 13.50 16.36 18.26
N LEU A 352 12.65 15.34 18.15
CA LEU A 352 12.85 14.04 18.78
C LEU A 352 14.12 13.37 18.26
N THR A 353 14.42 13.50 16.98
CA THR A 353 15.67 12.98 16.39
C THR A 353 16.89 13.64 17.02
N LYS A 354 16.89 14.96 17.20
CA LYS A 354 17.97 15.68 17.90
C LYS A 354 18.11 15.20 19.34
N LEU A 355 17.00 15.13 20.09
CA LEU A 355 16.99 14.65 21.47
C LEU A 355 17.52 13.21 21.58
N PHE A 356 17.00 12.30 20.77
CA PHE A 356 17.39 10.89 20.78
C PHE A 356 18.85 10.68 20.40
N ASN A 357 19.36 11.47 19.46
CA ASN A 357 20.79 11.45 19.11
C ASN A 357 21.67 11.96 20.26
N LEU A 358 21.22 12.97 21.01
CA LEU A 358 21.92 13.44 22.21
C LEU A 358 21.95 12.35 23.29
N ILE A 359 20.80 11.74 23.60
CA ILE A 359 20.69 10.63 24.55
C ILE A 359 21.62 9.47 24.13
N PHE A 360 21.61 9.11 22.84
CA PHE A 360 22.47 8.05 22.31
C PHE A 360 23.96 8.38 22.39
N ARG A 361 24.36 9.64 22.17
CA ARG A 361 25.77 10.06 22.29
C ARG A 361 26.23 10.06 23.73
N ALA A 362 25.40 10.56 24.65
CA ALA A 362 25.71 10.67 26.06
C ALA A 362 25.54 9.35 26.84
N ASN A 363 24.81 8.36 26.30
CA ASN A 363 24.33 7.17 27.02
C ASN A 363 23.59 7.51 28.31
N LYS A 364 22.88 8.63 28.32
CA LYS A 364 22.14 9.15 29.48
C LYS A 364 20.79 9.67 29.05
N MET A 365 19.73 9.12 29.62
CA MET A 365 18.38 9.62 29.43
C MET A 365 18.02 10.71 30.46
N PRO A 366 16.99 11.54 30.19
CA PRO A 366 16.50 12.54 31.14
C PRO A 366 16.05 11.89 32.46
N GLU A 367 16.34 12.55 33.58
CA GLU A 367 15.98 12.06 34.92
C GLU A 367 14.46 12.00 35.11
N GLU A 368 13.72 12.88 34.45
CA GLU A 368 12.25 12.92 34.45
C GLU A 368 11.64 11.61 33.93
N TRP A 369 12.32 10.92 33.00
CA TRP A 369 11.85 9.65 32.44
C TRP A 369 12.04 8.46 33.41
N ARG A 370 12.81 8.62 34.49
CA ARG A 370 13.00 7.58 35.51
C ARG A 370 11.77 7.42 36.42
N ARG A 371 10.85 8.39 36.41
CA ARG A 371 9.63 8.36 37.21
C ARG A 371 8.48 7.69 36.47
N SER A 372 7.69 6.89 37.18
CA SER A 372 6.50 6.21 36.65
C SER A 372 5.40 6.11 37.69
N ILE A 373 4.14 5.95 37.25
CA ILE A 373 2.99 5.82 38.15
C ILE A 373 2.34 4.44 37.93
N LEU A 374 2.22 3.64 38.98
CA LEU A 374 1.60 2.32 38.95
C LEU A 374 0.10 2.45 39.23
N VAL A 375 -0.71 2.02 38.27
CA VAL A 375 -2.17 1.95 38.40
C VAL A 375 -2.58 0.48 38.62
N PRO A 376 -3.16 0.13 39.77
CA PRO A 376 -3.62 -1.23 40.05
C PRO A 376 -4.95 -1.50 39.33
N ILE A 377 -4.99 -2.54 38.48
CA ILE A 377 -6.21 -2.99 37.78
C ILE A 377 -6.64 -4.33 38.33
N PHE A 378 -7.86 -4.41 38.86
CA PHE A 378 -8.40 -5.66 39.41
C PHE A 378 -8.60 -6.72 38.31
N LYS A 379 -8.17 -7.95 38.54
CA LYS A 379 -8.26 -9.06 37.56
C LYS A 379 -9.67 -9.68 37.48
N ASN A 380 -10.66 -9.13 38.20
CA ASN A 380 -12.02 -9.67 38.30
C ASN A 380 -12.06 -11.14 38.75
N LYS A 381 -11.12 -11.54 39.62
CA LYS A 381 -11.03 -12.90 40.18
C LYS A 381 -10.49 -12.84 41.61
N GLY A 382 -11.13 -13.58 42.50
CA GLY A 382 -10.76 -13.67 43.92
C GLY A 382 -11.21 -12.48 44.75
N ASP A 383 -10.71 -12.39 45.97
CA ASP A 383 -11.01 -11.31 46.91
C ASP A 383 -10.32 -9.99 46.49
N VAL A 384 -11.08 -8.90 46.56
CA VAL A 384 -10.66 -7.51 46.26
C VAL A 384 -9.65 -7.00 47.29
N GLN A 385 -9.60 -7.57 48.49
CA GLN A 385 -8.61 -7.19 49.51
C GLN A 385 -7.22 -7.79 49.28
N ILE A 386 -7.08 -8.75 48.38
CA ILE A 386 -5.82 -9.44 48.14
C ILE A 386 -5.05 -8.76 46.99
N CYS A 387 -3.92 -8.13 47.29
CA CYS A 387 -3.11 -7.40 46.31
C CYS A 387 -2.65 -8.24 45.11
N THR A 388 -2.49 -9.56 45.24
CA THR A 388 -2.11 -10.44 44.12
C THR A 388 -3.17 -10.56 43.02
N ASN A 389 -4.42 -10.20 43.35
CA ASN A 389 -5.55 -10.18 42.42
C ASN A 389 -5.59 -8.91 41.56
N TYR A 390 -4.63 -8.00 41.73
CA TYR A 390 -4.44 -6.83 40.88
C TYR A 390 -3.30 -7.05 39.88
N ARG A 391 -3.39 -6.35 38.75
CA ARG A 391 -2.31 -6.18 37.77
C ARG A 391 -1.90 -4.71 37.80
N GLY A 392 -0.68 -4.44 38.27
CA GLY A 392 -0.14 -3.08 38.24
C GLY A 392 0.34 -2.72 36.83
N ILE A 393 -0.23 -1.69 36.23
CA ILE A 393 0.24 -1.13 34.96
C ILE A 393 1.03 0.13 35.24
N LYS A 394 2.24 0.26 34.69
CA LYS A 394 3.04 1.48 34.82
C LYS A 394 2.71 2.46 33.70
N LEU A 395 2.27 3.65 34.10
CA LEU A 395 2.22 4.84 33.25
C LEU A 395 3.62 5.47 33.23
N MET A 396 4.14 5.64 32.02
CA MET A 396 5.47 6.18 31.74
C MET A 396 5.33 7.28 30.70
N SER A 397 6.30 8.19 30.62
CA SER A 397 6.38 9.21 29.58
C SER A 397 6.13 8.62 28.19
N HIS A 398 5.25 9.25 27.41
CA HIS A 398 5.04 8.86 26.02
C HIS A 398 6.29 9.08 25.17
N THR A 399 7.06 10.12 25.48
CA THR A 399 8.34 10.44 24.82
C THR A 399 9.38 9.33 25.08
N MET A 400 9.45 8.82 26.30
CA MET A 400 10.28 7.65 26.63
C MET A 400 9.83 6.40 25.84
N LYS A 401 8.52 6.15 25.71
CA LYS A 401 8.02 5.02 24.91
C LYS A 401 8.36 5.12 23.42
N LEU A 402 8.41 6.34 22.88
CA LEU A 402 8.90 6.57 21.52
C LEU A 402 10.37 6.20 21.39
N TRP A 403 11.19 6.62 22.37
CA TRP A 403 12.60 6.25 22.43
C TRP A 403 12.80 4.73 22.53
N GLU A 404 12.06 4.07 23.42
CA GLU A 404 12.06 2.61 23.58
C GLU A 404 11.75 1.89 22.26
N ARG A 405 10.79 2.39 21.47
CA ARG A 405 10.48 1.81 20.14
C ARG A 405 11.60 1.97 19.14
N VAL A 406 12.28 3.12 19.13
CA VAL A 406 13.46 3.31 18.26
C VAL A 406 14.56 2.31 18.61
N ILE A 407 14.79 2.09 19.90
CA ILE A 407 15.77 1.10 20.38
C ILE A 407 15.31 -0.32 20.06
N GLU A 408 14.06 -0.67 20.33
CA GLU A 408 13.49 -1.99 20.04
C GLU A 408 13.60 -2.33 18.54
N HIS A 409 13.23 -1.40 17.66
CA HIS A 409 13.34 -1.57 16.21
C HIS A 409 14.78 -1.81 15.75
N ARG A 410 15.75 -1.10 16.35
CA ARG A 410 17.18 -1.30 16.06
C ARG A 410 17.68 -2.64 16.58
N LEU A 411 17.30 -3.04 17.79
CA LEU A 411 17.67 -4.34 18.37
C LEU A 411 17.14 -5.51 17.54
N ARG A 412 15.91 -5.41 17.01
CA ARG A 412 15.33 -6.44 16.14
C ARG A 412 16.09 -6.66 14.84
N ARG A 413 16.77 -5.64 14.32
CA ARG A 413 17.59 -5.75 13.10
C ARG A 413 18.94 -6.44 13.34
N MET A 414 19.41 -6.46 14.59
CA MET A 414 20.73 -7.00 14.95
C MET A 414 20.67 -8.28 15.79
N THR A 415 19.50 -8.65 16.29
CA THR A 415 19.30 -9.85 17.11
C THR A 415 18.22 -10.74 16.52
N SER A 416 18.34 -12.04 16.78
CA SER A 416 17.34 -13.05 16.42
C SER A 416 16.92 -13.83 17.66
N VAL A 417 15.63 -14.16 17.74
CA VAL A 417 15.05 -15.06 18.75
C VAL A 417 14.75 -16.39 18.06
N THR A 418 14.86 -17.50 18.79
CA THR A 418 14.51 -18.83 18.28
C THR A 418 13.08 -18.89 17.76
N LYS A 419 12.83 -19.82 16.84
CA LYS A 419 11.51 -19.99 16.22
C LYS A 419 10.43 -20.40 17.24
N ASN A 420 10.84 -20.95 18.38
CA ASN A 420 9.97 -21.46 19.45
C ASN A 420 9.20 -20.36 20.19
N GLN A 421 9.66 -19.11 20.12
CA GLN A 421 8.96 -17.98 20.72
C GLN A 421 7.93 -17.39 19.73
N PHE A 422 6.65 -17.58 20.05
CA PHE A 422 5.51 -17.02 19.32
C PHE A 422 5.06 -15.68 19.91
N GLY A 423 5.29 -15.45 21.21
CA GLY A 423 4.91 -14.21 21.89
C GLY A 423 5.80 -13.04 21.49
N PHE A 424 5.19 -11.89 21.20
CA PHE A 424 5.89 -10.63 20.87
C PHE A 424 6.80 -10.69 19.62
N MET A 425 6.62 -11.69 18.76
CA MET A 425 7.37 -11.87 17.52
C MET A 425 6.54 -11.47 16.30
N PRO A 426 7.09 -10.67 15.35
CA PRO A 426 6.38 -10.29 14.15
C PRO A 426 6.11 -11.53 13.28
N GLY A 427 4.89 -11.62 12.74
CA GLY A 427 4.50 -12.74 11.86
C GLY A 427 4.19 -14.06 12.58
N ARG A 428 4.21 -14.08 13.92
CA ARG A 428 3.74 -15.21 14.74
C ARG A 428 2.43 -14.83 15.43
N SER A 429 1.53 -15.78 15.59
CA SER A 429 0.24 -15.52 16.26
C SER A 429 -0.15 -16.62 17.24
N THR A 430 -1.09 -16.29 18.13
CA THR A 430 -1.69 -17.28 19.05
C THR A 430 -2.36 -18.42 18.28
N MET A 431 -2.87 -18.14 17.08
CA MET A 431 -3.55 -19.14 16.25
C MET A 431 -2.59 -20.14 15.66
N GLU A 432 -1.40 -19.70 15.22
CA GLU A 432 -0.35 -20.59 14.74
C GLU A 432 0.05 -21.61 15.82
N ALA A 433 0.31 -21.14 17.05
CA ALA A 433 0.65 -22.02 18.18
C ALA A 433 -0.49 -23.00 18.50
N ILE A 434 -1.75 -22.53 18.54
CA ILE A 434 -2.92 -23.40 18.78
C ILE A 434 -3.08 -24.43 17.66
N PHE A 435 -2.92 -24.01 16.41
CA PHE A 435 -3.04 -24.88 15.24
C PHE A 435 -1.99 -25.99 15.29
N LEU A 436 -0.73 -25.66 15.56
CA LEU A 436 0.35 -26.64 15.66
C LEU A 436 0.10 -27.68 16.75
N VAL A 437 -0.36 -27.26 17.94
CA VAL A 437 -0.75 -28.20 19.01
C VAL A 437 -1.89 -29.11 18.55
N ARG A 438 -2.93 -28.55 17.92
CA ARG A 438 -4.09 -29.32 17.45
C ARG A 438 -3.72 -30.31 16.35
N GLN A 439 -2.89 -29.92 15.39
CA GLN A 439 -2.39 -30.81 14.34
C GLN A 439 -1.58 -31.97 14.92
N LEU A 440 -0.75 -31.70 15.94
CA LEU A 440 -0.02 -32.74 16.65
C LEU A 440 -0.98 -33.72 17.35
N MET A 441 -2.02 -33.21 18.02
CA MET A 441 -3.05 -34.05 18.66
C MET A 441 -3.78 -34.93 17.64
N VAL A 442 -4.21 -34.37 16.50
CA VAL A 442 -4.89 -35.12 15.43
C VAL A 442 -3.99 -36.24 14.90
N ARG A 443 -2.73 -35.93 14.59
CA ARG A 443 -1.76 -36.91 14.09
C ARG A 443 -1.54 -38.07 15.07
N TYR A 444 -1.45 -37.79 16.37
CA TYR A 444 -1.28 -38.82 17.39
C TYR A 444 -2.56 -39.64 17.60
N ARG A 445 -3.73 -39.01 17.49
CA ARG A 445 -5.03 -39.68 17.52
C ARG A 445 -5.18 -40.67 16.36
N GLU A 446 -4.84 -40.26 15.14
CA GLU A 446 -4.86 -41.13 13.95
C GLU A 446 -3.92 -42.33 14.10
N GLN A 447 -2.76 -42.12 14.73
CA GLN A 447 -1.78 -43.16 15.01
C GLN A 447 -2.13 -44.03 16.22
N LYS A 448 -3.19 -43.70 16.98
CA LYS A 448 -3.56 -44.34 18.26
C LYS A 448 -2.41 -44.37 19.27
N LYS A 449 -1.63 -43.30 19.31
CA LYS A 449 -0.51 -43.11 20.25
C LYS A 449 -0.84 -42.01 21.23
N ASP A 450 -0.48 -42.20 22.49
CA ASP A 450 -0.71 -41.18 23.51
C ASP A 450 0.20 -39.97 23.31
N LEU A 451 -0.28 -38.81 23.75
CA LEU A 451 0.45 -37.54 23.69
C LEU A 451 0.39 -36.86 25.05
N HIS A 452 1.53 -36.35 25.53
CA HIS A 452 1.65 -35.78 26.86
C HIS A 452 2.09 -34.33 26.79
N MET A 453 1.37 -33.43 27.46
CA MET A 453 1.64 -32.00 27.44
C MET A 453 1.71 -31.43 28.85
N VAL A 454 2.69 -30.58 29.11
CA VAL A 454 2.76 -29.76 30.33
C VAL A 454 2.73 -28.29 29.93
N PHE A 455 1.81 -27.56 30.57
CA PHE A 455 1.64 -26.12 30.41
C PHE A 455 2.24 -25.42 31.62
N ILE A 456 3.32 -24.66 31.40
CA ILE A 456 4.07 -23.97 32.45
C ILE A 456 3.72 -22.48 32.44
N ASP A 457 3.47 -21.91 33.63
CA ASP A 457 3.31 -20.47 33.88
C ASP A 457 4.42 -20.00 34.84
N LEU A 458 4.99 -18.83 34.60
CA LEU A 458 6.04 -18.25 35.45
C LEU A 458 5.47 -17.30 36.51
N GLU A 459 6.02 -17.35 37.72
CA GLU A 459 5.56 -16.50 38.81
C GLU A 459 5.93 -15.02 38.61
N LYS A 460 4.96 -14.20 38.19
CA LYS A 460 5.13 -12.74 38.01
C LYS A 460 6.35 -12.43 37.13
N ALA A 461 6.46 -13.12 35.98
CA ALA A 461 7.64 -13.15 35.10
C ALA A 461 8.33 -11.79 34.92
N TYR A 462 7.57 -10.75 34.53
CA TYR A 462 8.13 -9.40 34.32
C TYR A 462 8.72 -8.79 35.58
N ASN A 463 8.09 -8.97 36.75
CA ASN A 463 8.48 -8.31 37.99
C ASN A 463 9.68 -8.98 38.67
N LYS A 464 9.97 -10.24 38.31
CA LYS A 464 11.03 -11.04 38.95
C LYS A 464 12.33 -11.11 38.14
N ILE A 465 12.39 -10.55 36.93
CA ILE A 465 13.62 -10.60 36.12
C ILE A 465 14.79 -9.94 36.86
N PRO A 466 15.85 -10.70 37.17
CA PRO A 466 17.05 -10.16 37.78
C PRO A 466 17.81 -9.22 36.83
N ARG A 467 18.28 -8.08 37.34
CA ARG A 467 19.07 -7.10 36.56
C ARG A 467 20.40 -7.66 36.08
N ASN A 468 20.96 -8.67 36.74
CA ASN A 468 22.21 -9.30 36.31
C ASN A 468 22.06 -10.08 34.99
N LEU A 469 20.85 -10.35 34.50
CA LEU A 469 20.62 -11.07 33.22
C LEU A 469 20.92 -10.23 31.97
N TRP A 470 21.40 -8.98 32.10
CA TRP A 470 21.84 -8.18 30.95
C TRP A 470 22.96 -8.84 30.12
N TRP A 471 23.68 -9.84 30.66
CA TRP A 471 24.65 -10.63 29.90
C TRP A 471 24.02 -11.36 28.70
N ALA A 472 22.71 -11.66 28.75
CA ALA A 472 22.04 -12.30 27.62
C ALA A 472 21.99 -11.40 26.38
N LEU A 473 21.94 -10.08 26.56
CA LEU A 473 22.04 -9.14 25.43
C LEU A 473 23.41 -9.23 24.73
N ASP A 474 24.48 -9.41 25.51
CA ASP A 474 25.83 -9.60 24.98
C ASP A 474 25.95 -10.92 24.20
N LYS A 475 25.31 -12.00 24.68
CA LYS A 475 25.24 -13.29 23.95
C LYS A 475 24.51 -13.18 22.62
N HIS A 476 23.45 -12.38 22.57
CA HIS A 476 22.76 -12.00 21.34
C HIS A 476 23.53 -11.01 20.46
N LYS A 477 24.81 -10.70 20.77
CA LYS A 477 25.68 -9.80 19.99
C LYS A 477 25.18 -8.36 19.95
N VAL A 478 24.40 -7.93 20.95
CA VAL A 478 24.01 -6.52 21.08
C VAL A 478 25.26 -5.69 21.39
N PRO A 479 25.54 -4.59 20.64
CA PRO A 479 26.71 -3.77 20.92
C PRO A 479 26.69 -3.19 22.33
N ALA A 480 27.85 -3.15 22.99
CA ALA A 480 28.00 -2.69 24.38
C ALA A 480 27.35 -1.32 24.65
N LYS A 481 27.37 -0.42 23.66
CA LYS A 481 26.73 0.89 23.74
C LYS A 481 25.22 0.80 24.01
N TYR A 482 24.51 -0.09 23.30
CA TYR A 482 23.08 -0.31 23.54
C TYR A 482 22.84 -0.98 24.89
N ILE A 483 23.71 -1.90 25.32
CA ILE A 483 23.60 -2.54 26.64
C ILE A 483 23.71 -1.49 27.75
N THR A 484 24.68 -0.57 27.67
CA THR A 484 24.84 0.52 28.63
C THR A 484 23.64 1.45 28.63
N LEU A 485 23.11 1.79 27.45
CA LEU A 485 21.91 2.61 27.32
C LEU A 485 20.68 1.92 27.94
N ILE A 486 20.49 0.62 27.71
CA ILE A 486 19.38 -0.14 28.30
C ILE A 486 19.55 -0.20 29.82
N LYS A 487 20.76 -0.44 30.33
CA LYS A 487 21.03 -0.37 31.79
C LYS A 487 20.64 1.00 32.35
N ASP A 488 21.02 2.08 31.69
CA ASP A 488 20.65 3.44 32.11
C ASP A 488 19.13 3.63 32.14
N MET A 489 18.34 3.01 31.25
CA MET A 489 16.88 3.11 31.30
C MET A 489 16.26 2.52 32.58
N TYR A 490 16.93 1.57 33.20
CA TYR A 490 16.44 0.85 34.37
C TYR A 490 17.10 1.30 35.68
N ASP A 491 18.25 1.94 35.61
CA ASP A 491 18.97 2.46 36.78
C ASP A 491 18.20 3.61 37.42
N ASN A 492 18.20 3.67 38.75
CA ASN A 492 17.52 4.70 39.56
C ASN A 492 16.02 4.92 39.22
N ALA A 493 15.36 3.95 38.57
CA ALA A 493 13.95 4.06 38.25
C ALA A 493 13.09 4.05 39.54
N VAL A 494 12.17 5.00 39.63
CA VAL A 494 11.24 5.15 40.77
C VAL A 494 9.79 5.03 40.29
N THR A 495 8.93 4.55 41.19
CA THR A 495 7.50 4.37 40.95
C THR A 495 6.71 4.90 42.14
N SER A 496 5.60 5.58 41.92
CA SER A 496 4.53 5.78 42.92
C SER A 496 3.30 4.94 42.57
N VAL A 497 2.40 4.69 43.53
CA VAL A 497 1.15 3.97 43.29
C VAL A 497 0.00 4.98 43.27
N ARG A 498 -0.86 4.90 42.24
CA ARG A 498 -2.08 5.68 42.16
C ARG A 498 -3.22 4.99 42.89
N THR A 499 -3.76 5.65 43.90
CA THR A 499 -5.00 5.25 44.58
C THR A 499 -6.20 6.04 44.04
N SER A 500 -7.40 5.81 44.58
CA SER A 500 -8.61 6.56 44.21
C SER A 500 -8.50 8.06 44.48
N ASP A 501 -7.73 8.44 45.50
CA ASP A 501 -7.77 9.79 46.07
C ASP A 501 -6.41 10.50 46.00
N ILE A 502 -5.29 9.77 46.06
CA ILE A 502 -3.92 10.32 46.04
C ILE A 502 -2.89 9.37 45.38
N ASP A 503 -1.80 9.93 44.88
CA ASP A 503 -0.60 9.17 44.53
C ASP A 503 0.28 8.98 45.79
N THR A 504 0.84 7.80 46.00
CA THR A 504 1.74 7.52 47.15
C THR A 504 3.12 8.16 46.95
N ASP A 505 3.94 8.13 47.99
CA ASP A 505 5.37 8.42 47.87
C ASP A 505 6.08 7.49 46.88
N ASP A 506 7.14 8.01 46.25
CA ASP A 506 7.97 7.30 45.29
C ASP A 506 8.82 6.22 45.99
N PHE A 507 8.91 5.03 45.40
CA PHE A 507 9.79 3.95 45.84
C PHE A 507 10.66 3.41 44.69
N PRO A 508 11.89 2.94 44.98
CA PRO A 508 12.83 2.51 43.96
C PRO A 508 12.51 1.12 43.39
N ILE A 509 12.74 0.94 42.08
CA ILE A 509 12.53 -0.32 41.35
C ILE A 509 13.86 -0.99 41.04
N LYS A 510 14.24 -1.96 41.87
CA LYS A 510 15.54 -2.65 41.77
C LYS A 510 15.53 -3.93 40.92
N ILE A 511 14.35 -4.49 40.64
CA ILE A 511 14.18 -5.77 39.93
C ILE A 511 13.01 -5.67 38.94
N GLY A 512 13.08 -6.47 37.86
CA GLY A 512 11.99 -6.62 36.90
C GLY A 512 11.97 -5.61 35.76
N LEU A 513 11.28 -5.97 34.69
CA LEU A 513 11.05 -5.13 33.52
C LEU A 513 9.86 -4.19 33.75
N HIS A 514 9.82 -3.06 33.03
CA HIS A 514 8.73 -2.10 33.15
C HIS A 514 7.46 -2.64 32.47
N GLN A 515 6.43 -2.99 33.25
CA GLN A 515 5.15 -3.44 32.71
C GLN A 515 4.34 -2.26 32.16
N GLY A 516 4.33 -2.10 30.83
CA GLY A 516 3.79 -0.93 30.12
C GLY A 516 4.81 -0.22 29.22
N SER A 517 6.07 -0.65 29.26
CA SER A 517 7.14 -0.26 28.32
C SER A 517 6.95 -0.87 26.95
N ALA A 518 7.39 -0.15 25.93
CA ALA A 518 7.40 -0.62 24.55
C ALA A 518 8.57 -1.59 24.26
N LEU A 519 9.67 -1.48 25.02
CA LEU A 519 10.88 -2.28 24.84
C LEU A 519 10.87 -3.58 25.69
N SER A 520 10.27 -3.53 26.89
CA SER A 520 10.23 -4.68 27.81
C SER A 520 9.78 -6.01 27.20
N PRO A 521 8.75 -6.09 26.33
CA PRO A 521 8.33 -7.36 25.74
C PRO A 521 9.42 -8.03 24.89
N TYR A 522 10.18 -7.25 24.13
CA TYR A 522 11.25 -7.79 23.31
C TYR A 522 12.49 -8.16 24.13
N LEU A 523 12.82 -7.37 25.17
CA LEU A 523 13.85 -7.75 26.14
C LEU A 523 13.49 -9.06 26.82
N PHE A 524 12.24 -9.23 27.24
CA PHE A 524 11.76 -10.48 27.83
C PHE A 524 11.98 -11.67 26.87
N ALA A 525 11.64 -11.51 25.59
CA ALA A 525 11.84 -12.55 24.59
C ALA A 525 13.32 -12.92 24.43
N LEU A 526 14.24 -11.95 24.31
CA LEU A 526 15.69 -12.20 24.22
C LEU A 526 16.24 -12.89 25.48
N LEU A 527 15.81 -12.44 26.66
CA LEU A 527 16.25 -13.05 27.93
C LEU A 527 15.77 -14.49 28.05
N MET A 528 14.50 -14.75 27.75
CA MET A 528 13.94 -16.10 27.75
C MET A 528 14.61 -16.99 26.71
N ASP A 529 14.87 -16.46 25.51
CA ASP A 529 15.58 -17.17 24.45
C ASP A 529 16.94 -17.65 24.93
N GLU A 530 17.77 -16.75 25.45
CA GLU A 530 19.12 -17.09 25.89
C GLU A 530 19.12 -18.02 27.11
N VAL A 531 18.23 -17.80 28.08
CA VAL A 531 18.15 -18.65 29.28
C VAL A 531 17.71 -20.08 28.94
N THR A 532 16.88 -20.24 27.90
CA THR A 532 16.32 -21.55 27.52
C THR A 532 16.92 -22.15 26.25
N ARG A 533 17.88 -21.48 25.61
CA ARG A 533 18.46 -21.84 24.31
C ARG A 533 18.86 -23.30 24.21
N ASP A 534 19.51 -23.82 25.26
CA ASP A 534 20.08 -25.17 25.27
C ASP A 534 19.06 -26.26 25.62
N ILE A 535 17.85 -25.89 26.07
CA ILE A 535 16.82 -26.82 26.55
C ILE A 535 15.53 -26.78 25.73
N GLN A 536 15.43 -25.89 24.76
CA GLN A 536 14.31 -25.83 23.82
C GLN A 536 14.37 -27.04 22.87
N GLY A 537 13.26 -27.78 22.78
CA GLY A 537 13.07 -28.79 21.74
C GLY A 537 12.58 -28.16 20.43
N ASP A 538 12.45 -28.94 19.35
CA ASP A 538 11.90 -28.43 18.09
C ASP A 538 10.40 -28.06 18.20
N ILE A 539 9.90 -27.25 17.27
CA ILE A 539 8.46 -27.00 17.12
C ILE A 539 7.84 -28.23 16.42
N PRO A 540 6.69 -28.76 16.87
CA PRO A 540 5.79 -28.26 17.93
C PRO A 540 6.01 -28.87 19.33
N TRP A 541 7.15 -29.51 19.60
CA TRP A 541 7.47 -30.17 20.87
C TRP A 541 7.78 -29.21 22.02
N CYS A 542 8.21 -28.00 21.71
CA CYS A 542 8.39 -26.92 22.67
C CYS A 542 7.93 -25.60 22.04
N MET A 543 6.98 -24.92 22.67
CA MET A 543 6.46 -23.64 22.18
C MET A 543 6.31 -22.66 23.34
N LEU A 544 6.74 -21.43 23.12
CA LEU A 544 6.68 -20.34 24.09
C LEU A 544 5.77 -19.24 23.55
N PHE A 545 4.89 -18.72 24.38
CA PHE A 545 4.15 -17.49 24.12
C PHE A 545 4.36 -16.54 25.30
N ALA A 546 5.41 -15.73 25.22
CA ALA A 546 5.91 -14.97 26.35
C ALA A 546 6.25 -15.89 27.54
N ASP A 547 5.52 -15.77 28.65
CA ASP A 547 5.67 -16.57 29.87
C ASP A 547 4.90 -17.90 29.86
N ASP A 548 3.96 -18.09 28.93
CA ASP A 548 3.23 -19.35 28.76
C ASP A 548 4.07 -20.33 27.92
N VAL A 549 4.54 -21.43 28.53
CA VAL A 549 5.36 -22.45 27.85
C VAL A 549 4.59 -23.75 27.74
N VAL A 550 4.66 -24.40 26.58
CA VAL A 550 4.12 -25.75 26.35
C VAL A 550 5.25 -26.70 26.02
N LEU A 551 5.35 -27.76 26.80
CA LEU A 551 6.26 -28.88 26.56
C LEU A 551 5.44 -30.09 26.17
N VAL A 552 5.77 -30.71 25.03
CA VAL A 552 5.09 -31.88 24.50
C VAL A 552 6.06 -33.04 24.36
N ASP A 553 5.58 -34.26 24.62
CA ASP A 553 6.34 -35.50 24.47
C ASP A 553 5.38 -36.66 24.15
N ASP A 554 5.89 -37.72 23.52
CA ASP A 554 5.14 -38.96 23.26
C ASP A 554 5.15 -39.92 24.45
N SER A 555 5.92 -39.60 25.50
CA SER A 555 6.00 -40.37 26.73
C SER A 555 5.81 -39.49 27.98
N ARG A 556 5.11 -40.03 28.99
CA ARG A 556 4.96 -39.35 30.29
C ARG A 556 6.32 -39.13 30.96
N THR A 557 7.22 -40.09 30.88
CA THR A 557 8.60 -39.98 31.40
C THR A 557 9.38 -38.86 30.70
N GLY A 558 9.22 -38.72 29.39
CA GLY A 558 9.89 -37.70 28.59
C GLY A 558 9.41 -36.29 28.93
N VAL A 559 8.09 -36.08 29.08
CA VAL A 559 7.55 -34.77 29.49
C VAL A 559 7.96 -34.42 30.93
N ASN A 560 8.00 -35.38 31.85
CA ASN A 560 8.44 -35.15 33.23
C ASN A 560 9.94 -34.76 33.29
N ARG A 561 10.79 -35.44 32.51
CA ARG A 561 12.21 -35.08 32.36
C ARG A 561 12.38 -33.67 31.80
N LYS A 562 11.60 -33.30 30.77
CA LYS A 562 11.60 -31.95 30.20
C LYS A 562 11.18 -30.91 31.23
N LEU A 563 10.10 -31.15 31.97
CA LEU A 563 9.61 -30.24 33.01
C LEU A 563 10.66 -29.97 34.08
N GLU A 564 11.32 -31.02 34.59
CA GLU A 564 12.33 -30.89 35.63
C GLU A 564 13.60 -30.17 35.14
N LEU A 565 14.02 -30.42 33.89
CA LEU A 565 15.11 -29.69 33.25
C LEU A 565 14.78 -28.19 33.11
N TRP A 566 13.54 -27.87 32.72
CA TRP A 566 13.06 -26.50 32.62
C TRP A 566 13.02 -25.81 33.99
N ARG A 567 12.56 -26.51 35.04
CA ARG A 567 12.57 -26.02 36.42
C ARG A 567 13.98 -25.66 36.86
N GLN A 568 14.92 -26.61 36.77
CA GLN A 568 16.31 -26.41 37.20
C GLN A 568 16.96 -25.23 36.48
N THR A 569 16.78 -25.15 35.16
CA THR A 569 17.38 -24.10 34.33
C THR A 569 16.84 -22.73 34.69
N LEU A 570 15.51 -22.57 34.71
CA LEU A 570 14.87 -21.27 34.98
C LEU A 570 15.11 -20.82 36.42
N GLU A 571 14.97 -21.71 37.41
CA GLU A 571 15.16 -21.37 38.82
C GLU A 571 16.62 -21.01 39.14
N SER A 572 17.60 -21.66 38.49
CA SER A 572 19.02 -21.29 38.62
C SER A 572 19.33 -19.86 38.16
N LYS A 573 18.47 -19.30 37.29
CA LYS A 573 18.57 -17.92 36.78
C LYS A 573 17.60 -16.96 37.48
N GLY A 574 16.90 -17.40 38.53
CA GLY A 574 15.99 -16.59 39.33
C GLY A 574 14.55 -16.49 38.79
N LEU A 575 14.19 -17.29 37.78
CA LEU A 575 12.84 -17.37 37.21
C LEU A 575 12.12 -18.60 37.77
N ARG A 576 11.12 -18.41 38.62
CA ARG A 576 10.40 -19.52 39.28
C ARG A 576 9.15 -19.92 38.52
N LEU A 577 8.92 -21.23 38.43
CA LEU A 577 7.71 -21.81 37.87
C LEU A 577 6.56 -21.70 38.89
N SER A 578 5.35 -21.45 38.40
CA SER A 578 4.15 -21.42 39.24
C SER A 578 3.65 -22.84 39.49
N ARG A 579 3.88 -23.35 40.70
CA ARG A 579 3.44 -24.70 41.10
C ARG A 579 1.92 -24.88 41.06
N THR A 580 1.16 -23.81 41.28
CA THR A 580 -0.31 -23.84 41.34
C THR A 580 -1.00 -23.69 39.99
N LYS A 581 -0.30 -23.14 38.99
CA LYS A 581 -0.84 -22.91 37.64
C LYS A 581 -0.23 -23.79 36.57
N THR A 582 0.88 -24.47 36.87
CA THR A 582 1.44 -25.47 35.97
C THR A 582 0.49 -26.66 35.94
N GLU A 583 0.03 -27.05 34.76
CA GLU A 583 -0.97 -28.10 34.59
C GLU A 583 -0.48 -29.14 33.57
N TYR A 584 -0.91 -30.38 33.74
CA TYR A 584 -0.55 -31.52 32.90
C TYR A 584 -1.79 -32.05 32.17
N MET A 585 -1.64 -32.40 30.90
CA MET A 585 -2.70 -32.99 30.07
C MET A 585 -2.17 -34.24 29.37
N MET A 586 -2.93 -35.33 29.45
CA MET A 586 -2.68 -36.57 28.72
C MET A 586 -3.76 -36.72 27.64
N CYS A 587 -3.36 -36.86 26.38
CA CYS A 587 -4.26 -37.27 25.32
C CYS A 587 -4.19 -38.78 25.18
N GLY A 588 -5.10 -39.50 25.85
CA GLY A 588 -5.12 -40.96 25.89
C GLY A 588 -5.78 -41.57 24.65
N PHE A 589 -5.05 -41.67 23.54
CA PHE A 589 -5.53 -42.27 22.30
C PHE A 589 -5.27 -43.78 22.20
N SER A 590 -4.41 -44.31 23.08
CA SER A 590 -4.07 -45.72 23.22
C SER A 590 -4.92 -46.40 24.30
N THR A 591 -5.03 -47.73 24.25
CA THR A 591 -5.73 -48.53 25.26
C THR A 591 -4.88 -48.83 26.51
N THR A 592 -3.67 -48.29 26.59
CA THR A 592 -2.68 -48.63 27.61
C THR A 592 -2.79 -47.67 28.79
N ARG A 593 -3.11 -48.17 29.99
CA ARG A 593 -3.09 -47.35 31.22
C ARG A 593 -1.71 -47.41 31.85
N CYS A 594 -1.10 -46.25 32.09
CA CYS A 594 0.15 -46.11 32.82
C CYS A 594 -0.11 -45.35 34.14
N GLU A 595 0.36 -45.88 35.27
CA GLU A 595 0.07 -45.39 36.63
C GLU A 595 1.05 -44.34 37.15
N GLU A 596 2.10 -43.99 36.40
CA GLU A 596 3.09 -43.00 36.85
C GLU A 596 2.53 -41.58 36.84
N GLU A 597 2.91 -40.75 37.82
CA GLU A 597 2.49 -39.34 37.95
C GLU A 597 3.57 -38.37 37.44
N VAL A 598 3.15 -37.22 36.90
CA VAL A 598 4.07 -36.11 36.56
C VAL A 598 4.24 -35.24 37.79
N SER A 599 5.48 -34.98 38.20
CA SER A 599 5.78 -34.26 39.43
C SER A 599 6.78 -33.13 39.21
N LEU A 600 6.56 -31.99 39.84
CA LEU A 600 7.47 -30.84 39.87
C LEU A 600 8.03 -30.70 41.30
N ASP A 601 9.33 -30.91 41.50
CA ASP A 601 9.97 -30.87 42.84
C ASP A 601 9.28 -31.79 43.87
N GLY A 602 8.91 -33.00 43.45
CA GLY A 602 8.20 -33.98 44.28
C GLY A 602 6.71 -33.69 44.52
N GLN A 603 6.18 -32.57 44.01
CA GLN A 603 4.76 -32.25 44.05
C GLN A 603 4.06 -32.70 42.75
N VAL A 604 3.00 -33.48 42.87
CA VAL A 604 2.22 -33.95 41.70
C VAL A 604 1.59 -32.77 40.97
N VAL A 605 1.82 -32.68 39.66
CA VAL A 605 1.23 -31.67 38.79
C VAL A 605 -0.22 -32.05 38.51
N PRO A 606 -1.20 -31.15 38.69
CA PRO A 606 -2.60 -31.46 38.44
C PRO A 606 -2.84 -31.92 36.99
N GLN A 607 -3.35 -33.14 36.82
CA GLN A 607 -3.84 -33.61 35.53
C GLN A 607 -5.21 -32.96 35.21
N LYS A 608 -5.38 -32.51 33.97
CA LYS A 608 -6.61 -31.92 33.46
C LYS A 608 -7.00 -32.56 32.13
N ASP A 609 -8.28 -32.88 31.99
CA ASP A 609 -8.86 -33.39 30.74
C ASP A 609 -9.09 -32.25 29.73
N THR A 610 -9.22 -31.01 30.24
CA THR A 610 -9.36 -29.80 29.43
C THR A 610 -8.47 -28.67 29.93
N PHE A 611 -7.83 -27.96 29.01
CA PHE A 611 -6.91 -26.87 29.33
C PHE A 611 -7.17 -25.63 28.47
N ARG A 612 -7.10 -24.42 29.06
CA ARG A 612 -7.25 -23.17 28.32
C ARG A 612 -5.89 -22.66 27.85
N TYR A 613 -5.52 -22.99 26.62
CA TYR A 613 -4.29 -22.51 25.99
C TYR A 613 -4.55 -21.30 25.08
N LEU A 614 -3.93 -20.15 25.39
CA LEU A 614 -4.00 -18.90 24.59
C LEU A 614 -5.44 -18.47 24.22
N GLY A 615 -6.37 -18.72 25.14
CA GLY A 615 -7.79 -18.40 25.00
C GLY A 615 -8.64 -19.45 24.28
N SER A 616 -8.06 -20.57 23.86
CA SER A 616 -8.78 -21.71 23.29
C SER A 616 -8.79 -22.90 24.26
N MET A 617 -9.88 -23.66 24.30
CA MET A 617 -9.94 -24.91 25.06
C MET A 617 -9.33 -26.05 24.23
N LEU A 618 -8.39 -26.76 24.84
CA LEU A 618 -7.86 -28.04 24.41
C LEU A 618 -8.53 -29.14 25.25
N GLN A 619 -8.81 -30.29 24.64
CA GLN A 619 -9.44 -31.44 25.29
C GLN A 619 -8.59 -32.70 25.04
N GLU A 620 -8.54 -33.61 26.00
CA GLU A 620 -7.74 -34.83 25.92
C GLU A 620 -8.05 -35.71 24.69
N ASP A 621 -9.29 -35.70 24.21
CA ASP A 621 -9.75 -36.47 23.06
C ASP A 621 -9.45 -35.79 21.70
N GLY A 622 -8.88 -34.58 21.73
CA GLY A 622 -8.66 -33.74 20.55
C GLY A 622 -9.93 -33.15 19.94
N GLY A 623 -11.07 -33.25 20.62
CA GLY A 623 -12.35 -32.67 20.20
C GLY A 623 -12.39 -31.14 20.37
N ILE A 624 -13.30 -30.49 19.63
CA ILE A 624 -13.46 -29.03 19.64
C ILE A 624 -14.69 -28.54 20.42
N ASP A 625 -15.54 -29.46 20.90
CA ASP A 625 -16.84 -29.14 21.49
C ASP A 625 -16.75 -28.23 22.73
N GLU A 626 -15.79 -28.45 23.64
CA GLU A 626 -15.58 -27.57 24.79
C GLU A 626 -15.06 -26.19 24.40
N ASP A 627 -14.27 -26.08 23.32
CA ASP A 627 -13.83 -24.76 22.81
C ASP A 627 -15.03 -23.99 22.27
N VAL A 628 -15.91 -24.66 21.52
CA VAL A 628 -17.15 -24.07 21.01
C VAL A 628 -18.07 -23.66 22.17
N ASN A 629 -18.33 -24.56 23.12
CA ASN A 629 -19.15 -24.30 24.29
C ASN A 629 -18.60 -23.17 25.16
N HIS A 630 -17.27 -23.13 25.35
CA HIS A 630 -16.61 -22.07 26.10
C HIS A 630 -16.81 -20.70 25.43
N ARG A 631 -16.63 -20.63 24.11
CA ARG A 631 -16.85 -19.40 23.32
C ARG A 631 -18.30 -18.95 23.35
N ILE A 632 -19.25 -19.87 23.22
CA ILE A 632 -20.69 -19.60 23.35
C ILE A 632 -20.99 -19.01 24.74
N LYS A 633 -20.51 -19.65 25.81
CA LYS A 633 -20.71 -19.17 27.20
C LYS A 633 -20.07 -17.79 27.41
N ALA A 634 -18.87 -17.54 26.88
CA ALA A 634 -18.20 -16.25 26.96
C ALA A 634 -18.98 -15.15 26.22
N GLY A 635 -19.49 -15.45 25.01
CA GLY A 635 -20.35 -14.57 24.25
C GLY A 635 -21.65 -14.24 25.00
N TRP A 636 -22.33 -15.26 25.52
CA TRP A 636 -23.55 -15.07 26.33
C TRP A 636 -23.31 -14.28 27.62
N MET A 637 -22.19 -14.47 28.30
CA MET A 637 -21.83 -13.70 29.51
C MET A 637 -21.62 -12.22 29.18
N LYS A 638 -20.94 -11.91 28.07
CA LYS A 638 -20.78 -10.53 27.60
C LYS A 638 -22.12 -9.92 27.18
N TRP A 639 -22.95 -10.69 26.49
CA TRP A 639 -24.32 -10.29 26.15
C TRP A 639 -25.15 -9.96 27.41
N ARG A 640 -25.11 -10.80 28.45
CA ARG A 640 -25.82 -10.57 29.72
C ARG A 640 -25.29 -9.35 30.49
N GLN A 641 -24.00 -9.06 30.44
CA GLN A 641 -23.44 -7.82 31.00
C GLN A 641 -23.96 -6.58 30.28
N ALA A 642 -24.22 -6.70 28.97
CA ALA A 642 -24.79 -5.64 28.15
C ALA A 642 -26.33 -5.60 28.20
N SER A 643 -27.01 -6.69 28.59
CA SER A 643 -28.47 -6.82 28.45
C SER A 643 -29.27 -5.82 29.28
N GLY A 644 -28.75 -5.42 30.45
CA GLY A 644 -29.36 -4.36 31.25
C GLY A 644 -29.39 -2.99 30.57
N ILE A 645 -28.50 -2.75 29.59
CA ILE A 645 -28.42 -1.52 28.78
C ILE A 645 -29.10 -1.73 27.41
N LEU A 646 -28.98 -2.92 26.84
CA LEU A 646 -29.60 -3.29 25.55
C LEU A 646 -31.13 -3.41 25.64
N CYS A 647 -31.66 -3.79 26.80
CA CYS A 647 -33.10 -3.96 27.05
C CYS A 647 -33.75 -2.77 27.78
N ASP A 648 -32.98 -1.72 28.08
CA ASP A 648 -33.49 -0.49 28.70
C ASP A 648 -34.00 0.46 27.60
N GLU A 649 -35.30 0.74 27.57
CA GLU A 649 -35.94 1.67 26.60
C GLU A 649 -35.39 3.10 26.68
N SER A 650 -34.75 3.47 27.79
CA SER A 650 -34.12 4.80 27.98
C SER A 650 -32.69 4.89 27.45
N ALA A 651 -32.05 3.77 27.09
CA ALA A 651 -30.71 3.76 26.53
C ALA A 651 -30.72 4.21 25.05
N THR A 652 -29.96 5.26 24.73
CA THR A 652 -29.84 5.81 23.37
C THR A 652 -29.32 4.78 22.36
N LYS A 653 -29.79 4.87 21.12
CA LYS A 653 -29.45 3.97 19.99
C LYS A 653 -27.93 3.75 19.85
N ALA A 654 -27.13 4.81 20.04
CA ALA A 654 -25.66 4.77 20.00
C ALA A 654 -25.03 3.90 21.11
N LYS A 655 -25.59 3.88 22.33
CA LYS A 655 -25.11 3.02 23.43
C LYS A 655 -25.33 1.54 23.14
N ARG A 656 -26.42 1.20 22.45
CA ARG A 656 -26.69 -0.18 22.02
C ARG A 656 -25.77 -0.60 20.87
N GLN A 657 -25.47 0.30 19.94
CA GLN A 657 -24.56 0.08 18.80
C GLN A 657 -23.13 -0.25 19.26
N VAL A 658 -22.53 0.56 20.13
CA VAL A 658 -21.16 0.35 20.65
C VAL A 658 -20.99 -0.99 21.37
N LEU A 659 -22.03 -1.46 22.06
CA LEU A 659 -22.02 -2.75 22.77
C LEU A 659 -22.19 -3.96 21.82
N GLN A 660 -22.94 -3.80 20.73
CA GLN A 660 -23.07 -4.82 19.69
C GLN A 660 -21.78 -4.97 18.88
N ASP A 661 -21.11 -3.87 18.55
CA ASP A 661 -19.85 -3.87 17.78
C ASP A 661 -18.69 -4.53 18.54
N GLY A 662 -18.66 -4.40 19.88
CA GLY A 662 -17.66 -5.03 20.73
C GLY A 662 -17.79 -6.56 20.88
N CYS A 663 -18.97 -7.14 20.69
CA CYS A 663 -19.14 -8.60 20.68
C CYS A 663 -18.71 -9.23 19.34
N SER A 664 -18.97 -8.55 18.23
CA SER A 664 -18.71 -9.03 16.87
C SER A 664 -17.20 -9.03 16.51
N THR A 665 -16.45 -8.03 16.96
CA THR A 665 -15.02 -7.85 16.59
C THR A 665 -14.08 -8.94 17.09
N SER A 666 -14.36 -9.60 18.22
CA SER A 666 -13.44 -10.58 18.85
C SER A 666 -13.41 -11.96 18.17
N ASN A 667 -14.53 -12.38 17.55
CA ASN A 667 -14.64 -13.67 16.88
C ASN A 667 -14.26 -13.60 15.39
N VAL A 668 -14.45 -12.43 14.76
CA VAL A 668 -14.19 -12.20 13.32
C VAL A 668 -12.70 -12.15 13.01
N ALA A 669 -11.90 -11.48 13.85
CA ALA A 669 -10.46 -11.33 13.62
C ALA A 669 -9.69 -12.67 13.59
N ARG A 670 -10.14 -13.67 14.35
CA ARG A 670 -9.50 -14.99 14.41
C ARG A 670 -9.92 -15.91 13.26
N ALA A 671 -11.13 -15.75 12.72
CA ALA A 671 -11.57 -16.49 11.54
C ALA A 671 -10.85 -15.99 10.27
N GLN A 672 -10.66 -14.68 10.14
CA GLN A 672 -9.98 -14.06 9.00
C GLN A 672 -8.52 -14.51 8.87
N GLU A 673 -7.77 -14.59 9.98
CA GLU A 673 -6.36 -14.99 9.92
C GLU A 673 -6.20 -16.44 9.46
N TRP A 674 -7.05 -17.37 9.93
CA TRP A 674 -7.02 -18.76 9.47
C TRP A 674 -7.44 -18.90 7.99
N LEU A 675 -8.49 -18.18 7.57
CA LEU A 675 -9.02 -18.21 6.20
C LEU A 675 -7.97 -17.80 5.16
N PHE A 676 -7.11 -16.84 5.50
CA PHE A 676 -6.14 -16.28 4.55
C PHE A 676 -4.72 -16.79 4.73
N ALA A 677 -4.35 -17.34 5.90
CA ALA A 677 -2.99 -17.83 6.18
C ALA A 677 -2.81 -19.35 6.00
N SER A 678 -3.88 -20.15 6.13
CA SER A 678 -3.81 -21.61 5.92
C SER A 678 -4.15 -21.98 4.47
N GLU A 679 -3.55 -23.05 3.97
CA GLU A 679 -3.87 -23.55 2.63
C GLU A 679 -5.33 -24.00 2.53
N GLU A 680 -5.84 -24.69 3.56
CA GLU A 680 -7.23 -25.15 3.62
C GLU A 680 -8.23 -23.98 3.62
N GLY A 681 -7.91 -22.91 4.36
CA GLY A 681 -8.70 -21.68 4.37
C GLY A 681 -8.71 -20.98 3.01
N GLN A 682 -7.55 -20.91 2.34
CA GLN A 682 -7.43 -20.30 1.01
C GLN A 682 -8.28 -21.04 -0.04
N TRP A 683 -8.25 -22.38 -0.02
CA TRP A 683 -9.10 -23.18 -0.90
C TRP A 683 -10.60 -22.96 -0.66
N LEU A 684 -11.00 -22.79 0.61
CA LEU A 684 -12.39 -22.47 0.96
C LEU A 684 -12.84 -21.11 0.40
N VAL A 685 -11.93 -20.12 0.33
CA VAL A 685 -12.21 -18.81 -0.29
C VAL A 685 -12.41 -18.96 -1.80
N VAL A 686 -11.59 -19.76 -2.49
CA VAL A 686 -11.72 -20.02 -3.93
C VAL A 686 -13.07 -20.67 -4.25
N GLU A 687 -13.44 -21.72 -3.50
CA GLU A 687 -14.73 -22.40 -3.65
C GLU A 687 -15.91 -21.46 -3.37
N SER A 688 -15.81 -20.62 -2.34
CA SER A 688 -16.86 -19.65 -1.97
C SER A 688 -17.01 -18.51 -2.97
N ALA A 689 -15.91 -18.04 -3.55
CA ALA A 689 -15.90 -16.98 -4.57
C ALA A 689 -16.41 -17.46 -5.93
N LYS A 690 -16.51 -18.79 -6.14
CA LYS A 690 -16.86 -19.43 -7.43
C LYS A 690 -16.05 -18.86 -8.59
N ALA A 691 -14.76 -18.61 -8.37
CA ALA A 691 -13.85 -18.08 -9.37
C ALA A 691 -13.05 -19.23 -10.02
N ALA A 692 -12.88 -19.22 -11.35
CA ALA A 692 -12.07 -20.23 -12.01
C ALA A 692 -10.57 -20.04 -11.70
N ARG A 693 -10.11 -18.79 -11.60
CA ARG A 693 -8.83 -18.36 -11.03
C ARG A 693 -9.03 -17.27 -9.98
N LEU A 694 -8.34 -17.39 -8.84
CA LEU A 694 -8.32 -16.37 -7.79
C LEU A 694 -6.87 -15.97 -7.46
N ILE A 695 -6.60 -14.66 -7.45
CA ILE A 695 -5.32 -14.06 -7.09
C ILE A 695 -5.48 -13.37 -5.74
N MET A 696 -5.00 -13.98 -4.66
CA MET A 696 -5.07 -13.39 -3.33
C MET A 696 -3.85 -12.49 -3.07
N VAL A 697 -4.05 -11.19 -2.87
CA VAL A 697 -2.99 -10.20 -2.66
C VAL A 697 -2.94 -9.78 -1.20
N PHE A 698 -1.77 -9.88 -0.56
CA PHE A 698 -1.56 -9.56 0.85
C PHE A 698 -0.93 -8.19 1.01
N LEU A 699 -1.67 -7.27 1.61
CA LEU A 699 -1.12 -5.97 2.01
C LEU A 699 -0.29 -6.12 3.28
N ASP A 700 0.67 -5.23 3.48
CA ASP A 700 1.48 -5.14 4.70
C ASP A 700 1.68 -3.69 5.14
N SER A 701 2.55 -3.46 6.14
CA SER A 701 2.79 -2.13 6.72
C SER A 701 3.20 -1.05 5.71
N ARG A 702 3.74 -1.42 4.54
CA ARG A 702 4.11 -0.49 3.47
C ARG A 702 2.89 0.16 2.82
N HIS A 703 1.73 -0.47 2.94
CA HIS A 703 0.46 -0.06 2.34
C HIS A 703 -0.47 0.63 3.36
N ALA A 704 -0.02 0.84 4.60
CA ALA A 704 -0.87 1.26 5.72
C ALA A 704 -1.37 2.71 5.62
N SER A 705 -0.79 3.53 4.74
CA SER A 705 -1.22 4.90 4.41
C SER A 705 -1.71 5.04 2.97
N ALA A 706 -1.73 3.95 2.21
CA ALA A 706 -2.14 3.95 0.82
C ALA A 706 -3.66 3.84 0.75
N ASP A 707 -4.30 4.72 -0.01
CA ASP A 707 -5.69 4.54 -0.41
C ASP A 707 -5.83 3.20 -1.15
N ILE A 708 -6.90 2.46 -0.89
CA ILE A 708 -7.13 1.19 -1.57
C ILE A 708 -7.31 1.37 -3.07
N ASP A 709 -7.82 2.50 -3.53
CA ASP A 709 -7.96 2.78 -4.96
C ASP A 709 -6.59 3.05 -5.61
N VAL A 710 -5.64 3.63 -4.86
CA VAL A 710 -4.23 3.72 -5.27
C VAL A 710 -3.62 2.32 -5.37
N VAL A 711 -3.89 1.46 -4.38
CA VAL A 711 -3.43 0.06 -4.38
C VAL A 711 -4.03 -0.73 -5.55
N LYS A 712 -5.32 -0.58 -5.84
CA LYS A 712 -5.99 -1.24 -6.98
C LYS A 712 -5.45 -0.71 -8.31
N LYS A 713 -5.20 0.58 -8.43
CA LYS A 713 -4.62 1.20 -9.63
C LYS A 713 -3.19 0.71 -9.89
N ASP A 714 -2.39 0.58 -8.84
CA ASP A 714 -1.02 0.05 -8.89
C ASP A 714 -1.00 -1.46 -9.19
N LEU A 715 -1.94 -2.22 -8.62
CA LEU A 715 -2.08 -3.67 -8.86
C LEU A 715 -2.62 -4.00 -10.24
N SER A 716 -3.56 -3.22 -10.77
CA SER A 716 -4.26 -3.50 -12.04
C SER A 716 -3.34 -3.94 -13.18
N PRO A 717 -2.30 -3.19 -13.57
CA PRO A 717 -1.40 -3.62 -14.64
C PRO A 717 -0.64 -4.92 -14.29
N LEU A 718 -0.37 -5.18 -13.02
CA LEU A 718 0.38 -6.37 -12.57
C LEU A 718 -0.46 -7.66 -12.61
N VAL A 719 -1.78 -7.55 -12.45
CA VAL A 719 -2.69 -8.71 -12.42
C VAL A 719 -3.31 -9.02 -13.78
N MET A 720 -3.38 -8.05 -14.71
CA MET A 720 -3.88 -8.27 -16.08
C MET A 720 -3.04 -9.31 -16.83
N ASP A 721 -1.72 -9.34 -16.59
CA ASP A 721 -0.81 -10.35 -17.17
C ASP A 721 -1.13 -11.78 -16.70
N LEU A 722 -1.87 -11.94 -15.59
CA LEU A 722 -2.23 -13.23 -14.99
C LEU A 722 -3.62 -13.72 -15.43
N GLU A 723 -4.33 -12.95 -16.26
CA GLU A 723 -5.65 -13.29 -16.78
C GLU A 723 -5.57 -14.41 -17.84
N PRO A 724 -6.38 -15.49 -17.71
CA PRO A 724 -6.46 -16.56 -18.69
C PRO A 724 -7.14 -16.12 -20.00
N GLU A 725 -6.81 -16.76 -21.11
CA GLU A 725 -7.35 -16.43 -22.44
C GLU A 725 -8.66 -17.19 -22.69
N TYR A 726 -9.75 -16.47 -22.97
CA TYR A 726 -11.08 -17.04 -23.23
C TYR A 726 -11.67 -16.54 -24.56
N PRO A 727 -12.47 -17.37 -25.27
CA PRO A 727 -12.99 -17.05 -26.59
C PRO A 727 -14.22 -16.11 -26.66
N GLU A 728 -14.75 -15.59 -25.54
CA GLU A 728 -15.92 -14.68 -25.52
C GLU A 728 -15.65 -13.42 -24.67
N GLU A 729 -16.36 -12.31 -24.95
CA GLU A 729 -16.26 -11.03 -24.20
C GLU A 729 -16.66 -11.22 -22.73
N THR A 730 -15.69 -11.20 -21.82
CA THR A 730 -15.90 -11.35 -20.37
C THR A 730 -15.92 -10.01 -19.63
N ASP A 731 -16.69 -9.95 -18.55
CA ASP A 731 -16.72 -8.83 -17.60
C ASP A 731 -15.30 -8.54 -17.02
N PRO A 732 -15.00 -7.28 -16.68
CA PRO A 732 -13.68 -6.88 -16.17
C PRO A 732 -13.33 -7.59 -14.85
N MET A 733 -12.06 -7.98 -14.70
CA MET A 733 -11.55 -8.70 -13.53
C MET A 733 -11.90 -7.98 -12.21
N PRO A 734 -12.74 -8.59 -11.34
CA PRO A 734 -13.17 -7.95 -10.11
C PRO A 734 -12.06 -7.94 -9.06
N PHE A 735 -11.83 -6.77 -8.47
CA PHE A 735 -11.12 -6.64 -7.21
C PHE A 735 -12.12 -6.79 -6.05
N MET A 736 -11.94 -7.86 -5.30
CA MET A 736 -12.65 -8.20 -4.08
C MET A 736 -11.72 -7.95 -2.89
N MET A 737 -12.26 -7.60 -1.74
CA MET A 737 -11.52 -7.55 -0.48
C MET A 737 -12.24 -8.34 0.61
N ALA A 738 -11.53 -8.72 1.66
CA ALA A 738 -12.15 -9.29 2.85
C ALA A 738 -13.15 -8.33 3.55
N SER A 739 -13.07 -7.03 3.26
CA SER A 739 -14.06 -6.01 3.64
C SER A 739 -15.18 -5.82 2.61
N ASP A 740 -15.08 -6.42 1.42
CA ASP A 740 -16.02 -6.22 0.29
C ASP A 740 -17.17 -7.25 0.31
N GLY A 741 -17.49 -7.78 1.49
CA GLY A 741 -18.90 -8.07 1.71
C GLY A 741 -19.67 -6.75 1.57
N VAL A 742 -20.56 -6.68 0.57
CA VAL A 742 -21.61 -5.65 0.42
C VAL A 742 -21.22 -4.39 -0.36
N LYS A 743 -21.16 -4.49 -1.70
CA LYS A 743 -21.72 -3.43 -2.54
C LYS A 743 -23.25 -3.57 -2.50
N GLN A 744 -23.91 -2.88 -1.58
CA GLN A 744 -25.34 -2.60 -1.71
C GLN A 744 -25.51 -1.08 -1.82
N ARG A 745 -25.90 -0.66 -3.03
CA ARG A 745 -26.38 0.69 -3.31
C ARG A 745 -27.82 0.76 -2.82
N ASP A 746 -28.09 1.47 -1.73
CA ASP A 746 -29.46 1.79 -1.35
C ASP A 746 -29.79 3.22 -1.82
N ILE A 747 -30.59 3.31 -2.89
CA ILE A 747 -31.23 4.55 -3.32
C ILE A 747 -32.42 4.77 -2.38
N LEU A 748 -32.36 5.77 -1.51
CA LEU A 748 -33.44 6.05 -0.55
C LEU A 748 -34.59 6.89 -1.11
N GLN A 749 -34.47 7.45 -2.32
CA GLN A 749 -35.61 8.09 -2.99
C GLN A 749 -35.36 8.31 -4.49
N GLU A 750 -36.17 7.68 -5.35
CA GLU A 750 -36.32 8.03 -6.76
C GLU A 750 -37.66 8.80 -6.86
N ASP A 751 -37.59 10.12 -7.05
CA ASP A 751 -38.79 10.94 -7.23
C ASP A 751 -39.26 10.82 -8.67
N GLN A 752 -40.23 9.95 -8.94
CA GLN A 752 -41.12 10.14 -10.09
C GLN A 752 -42.58 9.79 -9.74
N TYR A 753 -43.37 10.85 -9.71
CA TYR A 753 -44.79 10.90 -10.01
C TYR A 753 -45.16 9.92 -11.15
N CYS A 754 -45.82 8.80 -10.83
CA CYS A 754 -46.97 8.27 -11.58
C CYS A 754 -47.63 7.07 -10.87
N SER A 755 -48.61 7.40 -10.04
CA SER A 755 -49.91 6.72 -9.87
C SER A 755 -50.04 5.19 -10.02
N SER A 756 -50.31 4.57 -8.86
CA SER A 756 -51.38 3.56 -8.62
C SER A 756 -51.16 2.07 -8.95
N ARG A 757 -51.66 1.25 -8.02
CA ARG A 757 -51.77 -0.23 -7.98
C ARG A 757 -50.45 -0.89 -7.53
N ILE A 758 -50.37 -1.61 -6.42
CA ILE A 758 -51.24 -2.72 -6.00
C ILE A 758 -51.30 -2.74 -4.45
N GLN A 759 -52.46 -2.38 -3.92
CA GLN A 759 -52.97 -2.94 -2.66
C GLN A 759 -53.23 -4.44 -2.90
N LYS A 760 -52.74 -5.28 -1.98
CA LYS A 760 -53.03 -6.72 -1.73
C LYS A 760 -51.82 -7.64 -1.93
N ALA A 761 -51.13 -7.93 -0.83
CA ALA A 761 -50.81 -9.30 -0.40
C ALA A 761 -49.95 -9.29 0.89
N LEU A 762 -50.59 -9.21 2.04
CA LEU A 762 -50.04 -9.66 3.32
C LEU A 762 -51.18 -10.27 4.13
N PRO A 763 -51.13 -11.56 4.48
CA PRO A 763 -51.84 -12.05 5.65
C PRO A 763 -50.85 -12.43 6.76
N HIS A 764 -51.03 -11.74 7.89
CA HIS A 764 -51.00 -12.26 9.26
C HIS A 764 -49.97 -13.36 9.62
N GLN A 765 -48.89 -12.93 10.28
CA GLN A 765 -48.11 -13.77 11.18
C GLN A 765 -48.91 -14.10 12.45
N SER A 766 -49.53 -15.27 12.47
CA SER A 766 -49.83 -15.99 13.71
C SER A 766 -49.90 -17.49 13.42
N ARG A 767 -49.20 -18.29 14.26
CA ARG A 767 -48.99 -19.76 14.22
C ARG A 767 -47.72 -20.23 13.46
N PHE A 768 -46.69 -20.57 14.24
CA PHE A 768 -45.86 -21.75 13.96
C PHE A 768 -46.00 -22.77 15.12
N PRO A 769 -46.05 -24.08 14.85
CA PRO A 769 -46.52 -25.09 15.80
C PRO A 769 -45.41 -25.62 16.71
N LYS A 770 -45.74 -25.93 17.96
CA LYS A 770 -44.88 -26.55 18.99
C LYS A 770 -44.47 -28.02 18.72
N HIS A 771 -44.52 -28.51 17.47
CA HIS A 771 -44.35 -29.94 17.19
C HIS A 771 -43.12 -30.32 16.34
N LEU A 772 -42.19 -29.40 16.10
CA LEU A 772 -40.90 -29.68 15.43
C LEU A 772 -39.73 -29.83 16.41
N ILE A 773 -40.01 -30.43 17.57
CA ILE A 773 -39.01 -30.99 18.50
C ILE A 773 -39.13 -32.51 18.41
N SER A 774 -38.55 -33.11 17.36
CA SER A 774 -38.15 -34.52 17.31
C SER A 774 -37.73 -34.89 15.88
N LEU A 775 -36.42 -34.85 15.62
CA LEU A 775 -35.67 -35.73 14.71
C LEU A 775 -34.19 -35.30 14.76
N PRO A 776 -33.22 -36.21 15.03
CA PRO A 776 -31.82 -35.86 15.16
C PRO A 776 -31.11 -35.89 13.80
N GLY A 777 -30.34 -34.84 13.52
CA GLY A 777 -29.55 -34.69 12.29
C GLY A 777 -30.24 -33.80 11.26
N TYR A 778 -29.52 -32.80 10.77
CA TYR A 778 -29.84 -31.94 9.62
C TYR A 778 -30.81 -30.75 9.79
N GLY A 779 -31.42 -30.51 10.95
CA GLY A 779 -32.21 -29.28 11.20
C GLY A 779 -31.43 -28.03 11.65
N TRP A 780 -30.17 -28.18 12.10
CA TRP A 780 -29.43 -27.09 12.79
C TRP A 780 -28.54 -26.24 11.88
N LEU A 781 -28.24 -26.69 10.65
CA LEU A 781 -27.38 -25.97 9.69
C LEU A 781 -28.12 -24.91 8.87
N PHE A 782 -29.42 -25.06 8.64
CA PHE A 782 -30.19 -24.13 7.79
C PHE A 782 -30.66 -22.86 8.52
N GLY A 783 -30.83 -22.91 9.85
CA GLY A 783 -31.22 -21.74 10.66
C GLY A 783 -30.07 -20.78 10.94
N MET A 784 -28.82 -21.27 10.89
CA MET A 784 -27.63 -20.45 11.14
C MET A 784 -27.14 -19.72 9.89
N SER A 785 -27.42 -20.18 8.67
CA SER A 785 -26.89 -19.57 7.45
C SER A 785 -27.64 -18.30 7.02
N LEU A 786 -28.96 -18.20 7.23
CA LEU A 786 -29.75 -17.04 6.77
C LEU A 786 -29.86 -15.90 7.79
N GLY A 787 -29.81 -16.21 9.10
CA GLY A 787 -29.89 -15.21 10.17
C GLY A 787 -28.56 -14.49 10.42
N PHE A 788 -27.44 -15.21 10.36
CA PHE A 788 -26.11 -14.60 10.50
C PHE A 788 -25.69 -13.84 9.26
N LEU A 789 -26.05 -14.30 8.05
CA LEU A 789 -25.73 -13.59 6.80
C LEU A 789 -26.51 -12.27 6.68
N LYS A 790 -27.76 -12.22 7.18
CA LYS A 790 -28.55 -10.97 7.25
C LYS A 790 -28.03 -9.95 8.26
N ILE A 791 -27.34 -10.39 9.31
CA ILE A 791 -26.71 -9.50 10.31
C ILE A 791 -25.30 -9.09 9.86
N TRP A 792 -24.62 -9.94 9.07
CA TRP A 792 -23.31 -9.67 8.49
C TRP A 792 -23.35 -8.63 7.36
N LEU A 793 -24.49 -8.51 6.65
CA LEU A 793 -24.69 -7.56 5.55
C LEU A 793 -24.90 -6.09 5.97
N VAL A 794 -25.01 -5.78 7.28
CA VAL A 794 -25.52 -4.47 7.73
C VAL A 794 -24.45 -3.52 8.29
N HIS A 795 -23.23 -3.94 8.65
CA HIS A 795 -22.28 -3.01 9.30
C HIS A 795 -20.80 -3.24 8.99
N CYS A 796 -20.22 -2.37 8.16
CA CYS A 796 -18.87 -1.82 8.31
C CYS A 796 -18.73 -0.51 7.50
N TYR A 797 -18.36 0.59 8.18
CA TYR A 797 -18.26 2.01 7.77
C TYR A 797 -19.59 2.71 7.43
N TYR A 798 -20.03 3.60 8.32
CA TYR A 798 -21.19 4.44 8.10
C TYR A 798 -20.80 5.73 7.37
N ILE A 799 -20.89 5.73 6.04
CA ILE A 799 -21.43 6.89 5.33
C ILE A 799 -22.92 6.59 5.19
N LEU A 800 -23.74 7.18 6.06
CA LEU A 800 -25.19 7.14 5.88
C LEU A 800 -25.52 8.12 4.74
N PHE A 801 -25.77 7.57 3.55
CA PHE A 801 -26.39 8.34 2.47
C PHE A 801 -27.83 8.62 2.89
N VAL A 802 -28.17 9.90 3.05
CA VAL A 802 -29.51 10.29 3.51
C VAL A 802 -30.43 10.57 2.31
N ARG A 803 -29.85 11.05 1.20
CA ARG A 803 -30.58 11.39 -0.03
C ARG A 803 -29.63 11.35 -1.22
N THR A 804 -30.07 10.79 -2.34
CA THR A 804 -29.32 10.77 -3.60
C THR A 804 -30.24 11.22 -4.74
N SER A 805 -29.73 12.04 -5.65
CA SER A 805 -30.43 12.49 -6.84
C SER A 805 -29.50 12.35 -8.03
N MET A 806 -29.98 11.74 -9.11
CA MET A 806 -29.23 11.61 -10.36
C MET A 806 -29.75 12.64 -11.35
N VAL A 807 -28.84 13.39 -11.96
CA VAL A 807 -29.13 14.38 -13.00
C VAL A 807 -28.26 14.02 -14.19
N THR A 808 -28.82 14.00 -15.40
CA THR A 808 -28.03 13.69 -16.61
C THR A 808 -28.01 14.91 -17.50
N SER A 809 -26.83 15.29 -17.96
CA SER A 809 -26.62 16.32 -18.97
C SER A 809 -26.07 15.72 -20.26
N GLU A 810 -26.35 16.36 -21.39
CA GLU A 810 -25.76 16.03 -22.68
C GLU A 810 -24.26 16.40 -22.74
N ILE A 811 -23.84 17.43 -21.98
CA ILE A 811 -22.45 17.94 -21.98
C ILE A 811 -21.63 17.27 -20.87
N THR A 812 -22.10 17.34 -19.62
CA THR A 812 -21.35 16.79 -18.47
C THR A 812 -21.55 15.27 -18.32
N GLY A 813 -22.61 14.71 -18.88
CA GLY A 813 -22.99 13.32 -18.68
C GLY A 813 -23.76 13.11 -17.37
N PRO A 814 -23.81 11.87 -16.84
CA PRO A 814 -24.55 11.59 -15.61
C PRO A 814 -23.83 12.12 -14.38
N MET A 815 -24.57 12.82 -13.53
CA MET A 815 -24.14 13.46 -12.29
C MET A 815 -24.97 12.94 -11.12
N VAL A 816 -24.36 12.88 -9.95
CA VAL A 816 -24.97 12.45 -8.70
C VAL A 816 -24.82 13.55 -7.68
N VAL A 817 -25.95 13.96 -7.08
CA VAL A 817 -25.97 14.80 -5.89
C VAL A 817 -26.36 13.93 -4.70
N GLU A 818 -25.57 13.96 -3.63
CA GLU A 818 -25.81 13.12 -2.47
C GLU A 818 -25.54 13.83 -1.14
N ASP A 819 -26.38 13.54 -0.14
CA ASP A 819 -26.20 14.01 1.23
C ASP A 819 -25.51 12.92 2.05
N VAL A 820 -24.37 13.27 2.64
CA VAL A 820 -23.52 12.39 3.45
C VAL A 820 -23.34 12.93 4.85
N LEU A 821 -23.32 12.03 5.82
CA LEU A 821 -23.06 12.35 7.22
C LEU A 821 -21.64 11.89 7.57
N TYR A 822 -20.79 12.82 8.01
CA TYR A 822 -19.49 12.46 8.58
C TYR A 822 -19.62 12.40 10.11
N GLU A 823 -19.33 11.24 10.70
CA GLU A 823 -19.13 11.15 12.15
C GLU A 823 -17.77 11.79 12.49
N ASN A 824 -17.78 12.86 13.28
CA ASN A 824 -16.56 13.57 13.69
C ASN A 824 -15.57 12.59 14.36
N VAL A 825 -14.36 12.49 13.80
CA VAL A 825 -13.22 11.77 14.39
C VAL A 825 -12.39 12.69 15.30
N ASP A 826 -12.69 13.99 15.32
CA ASP A 826 -11.97 14.97 16.13
C ASP A 826 -12.57 15.12 17.53
N GLY A 827 -11.74 14.81 18.53
CA GLY A 827 -12.07 14.74 19.94
C GLY A 827 -12.17 16.09 20.63
N ASP A 828 -13.04 16.98 20.16
CA ASP A 828 -13.42 18.17 20.91
C ASP A 828 -14.71 17.90 21.71
N GLN A 829 -14.62 17.97 23.05
CA GLN A 829 -15.67 17.52 23.96
C GLN A 829 -16.80 18.54 24.18
N SER A 830 -16.87 19.62 23.39
CA SER A 830 -18.01 20.55 23.41
C SER A 830 -18.82 20.46 22.13
N CYS A 831 -20.00 19.84 22.23
CA CYS A 831 -20.99 19.62 21.16
C CYS A 831 -20.63 18.51 20.15
N MET A 832 -21.16 17.30 20.38
CA MET A 832 -21.28 16.29 19.32
C MET A 832 -22.36 16.73 18.33
N SER A 833 -22.01 17.55 17.35
CA SER A 833 -22.87 17.79 16.18
C SER A 833 -22.39 16.93 15.02
N GLU A 834 -23.23 16.01 14.58
CA GLU A 834 -23.07 15.33 13.28
C GLU A 834 -23.03 16.41 12.19
N LYS A 835 -21.94 16.48 11.40
CA LYS A 835 -21.85 17.41 10.26
C LYS A 835 -22.34 16.68 9.01
N MET A 836 -23.32 17.27 8.33
CA MET A 836 -23.88 16.73 7.11
C MET A 836 -23.37 17.56 5.93
N PHE A 837 -22.99 16.90 4.85
CA PHE A 837 -22.47 17.53 3.65
C PHE A 837 -23.27 17.09 2.43
N ARG A 838 -23.38 17.96 1.45
CA ARG A 838 -23.93 17.66 0.13
C ARG A 838 -22.80 17.62 -0.88
N ARG A 839 -22.71 16.54 -1.65
CA ARG A 839 -21.65 16.29 -2.65
C ARG A 839 -22.21 16.28 -4.06
N LEU A 840 -21.44 16.79 -5.01
CA LEU A 840 -21.66 16.64 -6.44
C LEU A 840 -20.59 15.72 -7.03
N ILE A 841 -21.02 14.65 -7.71
CA ILE A 841 -20.15 13.63 -8.28
C ILE A 841 -20.49 13.41 -9.77
N PHE A 842 -19.52 13.51 -10.67
CA PHE A 842 -19.67 13.16 -12.08
C PHE A 842 -19.40 11.65 -12.27
N LYS A 843 -20.35 10.90 -12.85
CA LYS A 843 -20.20 9.45 -13.04
C LYS A 843 -19.04 9.07 -13.97
N ARG A 844 -18.69 9.94 -14.92
CA ARG A 844 -17.52 9.76 -15.80
C ARG A 844 -16.19 9.71 -15.02
N SER A 845 -16.18 10.26 -13.81
CA SER A 845 -15.03 10.32 -12.90
C SER A 845 -15.41 9.69 -11.55
N SER A 846 -16.01 8.48 -11.57
CA SER A 846 -16.54 7.82 -10.37
C SER A 846 -15.45 7.58 -9.33
N GLY A 847 -15.49 8.35 -8.23
CA GLY A 847 -14.48 8.32 -7.16
C GLY A 847 -13.92 9.71 -6.82
N LEU A 848 -14.08 10.69 -7.71
CA LEU A 848 -13.73 12.09 -7.45
C LEU A 848 -14.99 12.86 -7.04
N VAL A 849 -14.93 13.60 -5.93
CA VAL A 849 -15.97 14.55 -5.51
C VAL A 849 -15.67 15.90 -6.15
N GLN A 850 -16.52 16.36 -7.07
CA GLN A 850 -16.32 17.63 -7.78
C GLN A 850 -16.63 18.85 -6.91
N SER A 851 -17.60 18.72 -6.00
CA SER A 851 -17.91 19.79 -5.05
C SER A 851 -18.52 19.22 -3.79
N GLU A 852 -18.22 19.83 -2.65
CA GLU A 852 -18.78 19.48 -1.34
C GLU A 852 -19.21 20.75 -0.60
N ALA A 853 -20.39 20.71 0.01
CA ALA A 853 -20.96 21.83 0.73
C ALA A 853 -21.55 21.39 2.08
N LEU A 854 -21.29 22.14 3.15
CA LEU A 854 -21.82 21.85 4.49
C LEU A 854 -23.32 22.16 4.55
N LEU A 855 -24.11 21.30 5.20
CA LEU A 855 -25.53 21.49 5.48
C LEU A 855 -25.75 21.84 6.96
N ILE A 856 -26.55 22.89 7.19
CA ILE A 856 -26.94 23.36 8.53
C ILE A 856 -28.46 23.32 8.69
N ARG A 857 -28.93 23.06 9.93
CA ARG A 857 -30.35 23.05 10.27
C ARG A 857 -30.84 24.47 10.56
N GLU A 858 -31.99 24.85 10.03
CA GLU A 858 -32.61 26.13 10.38
C GLU A 858 -33.15 26.09 11.81
N SER A 859 -32.65 26.96 12.68
CA SER A 859 -33.27 27.23 13.98
C SER A 859 -34.50 28.12 13.80
N PRO A 860 -35.64 27.82 14.43
CA PRO A 860 -36.85 28.63 14.31
C PRO A 860 -36.75 29.88 15.20
N SER A 861 -35.97 30.87 14.78
CA SER A 861 -36.03 32.26 15.25
C SER A 861 -35.01 33.11 14.50
N ASP A 862 -35.44 33.86 13.49
CA ASP A 862 -34.78 35.11 13.06
C ASP A 862 -35.73 35.96 12.20
N GLU A 863 -36.95 36.17 12.72
CA GLU A 863 -37.79 37.32 12.36
C GLU A 863 -38.07 38.14 13.63
N THR A 864 -37.03 38.64 14.29
CA THR A 864 -37.10 39.85 15.14
C THR A 864 -35.70 40.11 15.71
N ASP A 865 -34.97 41.05 15.11
CA ASP A 865 -34.30 42.15 15.84
C ASP A 865 -33.31 42.91 14.95
N LYS A 866 -33.86 43.68 14.00
CA LYS A 866 -33.26 44.96 13.63
C LYS A 866 -33.59 45.96 14.75
N LYS A 867 -32.69 46.16 15.71
CA LYS A 867 -32.40 47.47 16.33
C LYS A 867 -31.39 47.39 17.48
N LYS A 868 -30.29 48.14 17.27
CA LYS A 868 -29.47 48.84 18.26
C LYS A 868 -28.85 48.01 19.40
N LEU A 869 -27.53 48.08 19.54
CA LEU A 869 -26.91 48.90 20.59
C LEU A 869 -25.37 48.94 20.47
N THR A 870 -24.88 50.17 20.50
CA THR A 870 -23.55 50.58 20.92
C THR A 870 -23.29 50.22 22.39
N GLY A 871 -22.04 49.85 22.73
CA GLY A 871 -21.46 50.07 24.06
C GLY A 871 -21.29 48.84 24.97
N SER A 872 -20.04 48.58 25.34
CA SER A 872 -19.49 47.60 26.29
C SER A 872 -19.95 47.79 27.77
N PRO A 873 -19.38 47.09 28.77
CA PRO A 873 -19.51 45.65 29.14
C PRO A 873 -19.90 45.47 30.64
N ALA A 874 -20.22 44.25 31.12
CA ALA A 874 -19.85 43.69 32.45
C ALA A 874 -20.72 42.50 32.97
N PHE A 875 -20.00 41.45 33.42
CA PHE A 875 -20.17 40.61 34.62
C PHE A 875 -21.53 40.10 35.17
N SER A 876 -21.52 38.78 35.45
CA SER A 876 -21.87 38.10 36.71
C SER A 876 -23.16 37.25 36.85
N PHE A 877 -22.91 35.97 37.17
CA PHE A 877 -23.50 35.08 38.18
C PHE A 877 -25.04 34.96 38.42
N ALA A 878 -25.44 33.67 38.40
CA ALA A 878 -26.20 32.95 39.44
C ALA A 878 -27.74 32.79 39.37
N VAL A 879 -28.12 31.50 39.30
CA VAL A 879 -29.03 30.76 40.20
C VAL A 879 -30.52 31.13 40.25
N GLY A 880 -31.40 30.13 40.03
CA GLY A 880 -32.65 30.04 40.79
C GLY A 880 -33.86 29.36 40.15
N THR A 881 -34.00 28.04 40.40
CA THR A 881 -35.25 27.35 40.85
C THR A 881 -36.60 27.51 40.11
N ARG A 882 -36.99 26.41 39.41
CA ARG A 882 -38.12 25.48 39.69
C ARG A 882 -39.54 26.06 39.93
N VAL A 883 -40.55 25.60 39.15
CA VAL A 883 -41.76 24.83 39.58
C VAL A 883 -42.92 24.84 38.52
N GLN A 884 -43.25 23.62 38.06
CA GLN A 884 -44.55 22.96 37.73
C GLN A 884 -45.73 23.62 36.95
N ASN A 885 -46.06 22.97 35.81
CA ASN A 885 -47.35 22.41 35.31
C ASN A 885 -48.66 23.27 35.21
N PRO A 886 -49.69 22.83 34.44
CA PRO A 886 -49.72 22.07 33.17
C PRO A 886 -50.75 22.61 32.13
N GLY A 887 -50.61 22.20 30.87
CA GLY A 887 -51.73 21.97 29.95
C GLY A 887 -52.04 23.04 28.90
N SER A 888 -51.65 22.81 27.64
CA SER A 888 -52.47 23.08 26.45
C SER A 888 -51.80 22.56 25.17
N LYS A 889 -52.44 21.55 24.57
CA LYS A 889 -52.51 21.16 23.15
C LYS A 889 -51.34 21.53 22.21
N ARG A 890 -50.62 20.49 21.77
CA ARG A 890 -49.79 20.48 20.55
C ARG A 890 -50.63 20.72 19.30
N PRO A 891 -50.20 21.56 18.35
CA PRO A 891 -50.42 21.35 16.94
C PRO A 891 -49.26 20.53 16.35
N THR A 892 -49.62 19.68 15.40
CA THR A 892 -48.80 18.72 14.68
C THR A 892 -48.04 19.37 13.53
N GLY A 893 -46.72 19.16 13.47
CA GLY A 893 -45.93 19.10 12.22
C GLY A 893 -45.29 20.40 11.73
N SER A 894 -43.96 20.52 11.88
CA SER A 894 -43.10 21.24 10.93
C SER A 894 -41.90 20.36 10.60
N LYS A 895 -41.61 20.22 9.29
CA LYS A 895 -40.47 19.48 8.74
C LYS A 895 -39.17 20.22 9.09
N ASP A 896 -38.14 19.49 9.52
CA ASP A 896 -36.76 19.98 9.58
C ASP A 896 -36.27 20.31 8.14
N SER A 897 -36.08 21.58 7.78
CA SER A 897 -35.43 22.01 6.52
C SER A 897 -33.91 22.19 6.73
N LEU A 898 -33.11 21.55 5.88
CA LEU A 898 -31.65 21.69 5.81
C LEU A 898 -31.29 22.70 4.72
N ARG A 899 -30.35 23.62 4.99
CA ARG A 899 -29.81 24.58 4.02
C ARG A 899 -28.29 24.46 3.87
N VAL A 900 -27.75 24.85 2.72
CA VAL A 900 -26.30 24.93 2.49
C VAL A 900 -25.70 26.12 3.23
N ASP A 901 -24.56 25.90 3.87
CA ASP A 901 -23.76 26.94 4.50
C ASP A 901 -22.72 27.50 3.51
N HIS A 902 -23.05 28.64 2.89
CA HIS A 902 -22.17 29.35 1.95
C HIS A 902 -21.00 30.08 2.63
N SER A 903 -20.88 30.02 3.96
CA SER A 903 -19.70 30.52 4.70
C SER A 903 -18.60 29.47 4.85
N TYR A 904 -18.80 28.26 4.30
CA TYR A 904 -17.88 27.14 4.38
C TYR A 904 -17.37 26.74 2.99
N LEU A 905 -16.06 26.52 2.86
CA LEU A 905 -15.43 25.94 1.67
C LEU A 905 -15.09 24.47 1.93
N GLY A 906 -15.62 23.57 1.11
CA GLY A 906 -15.38 22.12 1.23
C GLY A 906 -14.04 21.64 0.65
N SER A 907 -13.44 22.41 -0.26
CA SER A 907 -12.18 22.06 -0.92
C SER A 907 -11.04 22.94 -0.42
N SER A 908 -9.91 22.33 -0.03
CA SER A 908 -8.71 23.03 0.44
C SER A 908 -8.12 23.98 -0.60
N TYR A 909 -8.07 23.58 -1.88
CA TYR A 909 -7.59 24.47 -2.96
C TYR A 909 -8.46 25.73 -3.18
N HIS A 910 -9.76 25.72 -2.82
CA HIS A 910 -10.57 26.95 -2.86
C HIS A 910 -10.05 27.98 -1.87
N SER A 911 -9.58 27.55 -0.69
CA SER A 911 -8.89 28.45 0.25
C SER A 911 -7.62 29.04 -0.38
N SER A 912 -6.85 28.25 -1.13
CA SER A 912 -5.67 28.74 -1.87
C SER A 912 -6.02 29.80 -2.93
N ILE A 913 -7.12 29.62 -3.66
CA ILE A 913 -7.64 30.63 -4.60
C ILE A 913 -7.94 31.95 -3.87
N ILE A 914 -8.59 31.88 -2.70
CA ILE A 914 -8.86 33.07 -1.87
C ILE A 914 -7.56 33.70 -1.38
N CYS A 915 -6.61 32.90 -0.89
CA CYS A 915 -5.31 33.40 -0.40
C CYS A 915 -4.55 34.14 -1.50
N GLY A 916 -4.59 33.65 -2.74
CA GLY A 916 -3.97 34.31 -3.87
C GLY A 916 -4.46 35.72 -4.15
N LEU A 917 -5.68 36.08 -3.72
CA LEU A 917 -6.18 37.46 -3.79
C LEU A 917 -5.37 38.44 -2.95
N SER A 918 -4.57 37.95 -1.99
CA SER A 918 -3.63 38.78 -1.24
C SER A 918 -2.62 39.46 -2.16
N LEU A 919 -2.29 38.86 -3.30
CA LEU A 919 -1.41 39.47 -4.30
C LEU A 919 -1.93 40.82 -4.82
N VAL A 920 -3.24 41.07 -4.75
CA VAL A 920 -3.88 42.31 -5.20
C VAL A 920 -4.68 43.00 -4.07
N ALA A 921 -4.39 42.70 -2.80
CA ALA A 921 -5.14 43.17 -1.64
C ALA A 921 -5.30 44.70 -1.57
N SER A 922 -4.29 45.47 -1.99
CA SER A 922 -4.34 46.94 -2.02
C SER A 922 -5.30 47.47 -3.04
N ALA A 923 -5.39 46.84 -4.21
CA ALA A 923 -6.37 47.22 -5.20
C ALA A 923 -7.79 46.88 -4.73
N LEU A 924 -7.98 45.71 -4.12
CA LEU A 924 -9.26 45.32 -3.51
C LEU A 924 -9.68 46.30 -2.41
N SER A 925 -8.75 46.69 -1.53
CA SER A 925 -8.99 47.63 -0.44
C SER A 925 -9.26 49.06 -0.92
N ALA A 926 -8.56 49.50 -1.98
CA ALA A 926 -8.80 50.79 -2.61
C ALA A 926 -10.19 50.85 -3.25
N ALA A 927 -10.59 49.81 -3.98
CA ALA A 927 -11.93 49.68 -4.56
C ALA A 927 -13.03 49.65 -3.47
N ALA A 928 -12.79 48.90 -2.38
CA ALA A 928 -13.70 48.88 -1.23
C ALA A 928 -13.86 50.26 -0.57
N SER A 929 -12.79 51.06 -0.54
CA SER A 929 -12.79 52.42 0.03
C SER A 929 -13.40 53.48 -0.90
N SER A 930 -13.25 53.34 -2.22
CA SER A 930 -13.86 54.23 -3.22
C SER A 930 -15.32 53.90 -3.53
N GLY A 931 -15.80 52.71 -3.11
CA GLY A 931 -17.11 52.19 -3.47
C GLY A 931 -17.18 51.65 -4.90
N GLU A 932 -16.04 51.54 -5.58
CA GLU A 932 -15.91 50.93 -6.90
C GLU A 932 -15.95 49.40 -6.78
N ARG A 933 -16.43 48.74 -7.83
CA ARG A 933 -16.55 47.28 -7.87
C ARG A 933 -15.41 46.67 -8.68
N VAL A 934 -14.90 45.53 -8.21
CA VAL A 934 -13.84 44.79 -8.89
C VAL A 934 -14.47 43.70 -9.76
N SER A 935 -14.23 43.77 -11.07
CA SER A 935 -14.74 42.79 -12.02
C SER A 935 -14.00 41.47 -11.83
N THR A 936 -14.75 40.42 -11.52
CA THR A 936 -14.25 39.06 -11.27
C THR A 936 -15.00 38.09 -12.16
N THR A 937 -14.29 37.42 -13.06
CA THR A 937 -14.87 36.40 -13.94
C THR A 937 -14.41 35.03 -13.49
N ILE A 938 -15.34 34.09 -13.33
CA ILE A 938 -15.06 32.71 -12.95
C ILE A 938 -15.53 31.80 -14.07
N VAL A 939 -14.63 31.01 -14.64
CA VAL A 939 -14.97 30.00 -15.65
C VAL A 939 -15.11 28.66 -14.93
N GLY A 940 -16.31 28.08 -14.99
CA GLY A 940 -16.72 26.89 -14.24
C GLY A 940 -17.55 27.25 -13.00
N LEU A 941 -18.82 26.85 -12.98
CA LEU A 941 -19.74 27.09 -11.86
C LEU A 941 -19.63 25.99 -10.79
N GLY A 942 -19.56 24.72 -11.21
CA GLY A 942 -19.62 23.58 -10.30
C GLY A 942 -20.90 23.59 -9.46
N ALA A 943 -20.80 23.28 -8.16
CA ALA A 943 -21.92 23.43 -7.22
C ALA A 943 -22.24 24.91 -6.86
N GLY A 944 -21.47 25.88 -7.36
CA GLY A 944 -21.65 27.30 -7.04
C GLY A 944 -21.06 27.73 -5.68
N SER A 945 -20.34 26.86 -4.98
CA SER A 945 -19.79 27.14 -3.65
C SER A 945 -18.76 28.27 -3.64
N LEU A 946 -17.80 28.26 -4.57
CA LEU A 946 -16.77 29.30 -4.70
C LEU A 946 -17.36 30.70 -5.00
N PRO A 947 -18.22 30.88 -6.02
CA PRO A 947 -18.83 32.19 -6.29
C PRO A 947 -19.72 32.69 -5.15
N MET A 948 -20.50 31.81 -4.50
CA MET A 948 -21.33 32.20 -3.36
C MET A 948 -20.48 32.61 -2.15
N PHE A 949 -19.39 31.89 -1.90
CA PHE A 949 -18.45 32.24 -0.83
C PHE A 949 -17.79 33.59 -1.10
N LEU A 950 -17.27 33.81 -2.32
CA LEU A 950 -16.66 35.09 -2.74
C LEU A 950 -17.65 36.25 -2.62
N HIS A 951 -18.89 36.08 -3.06
CA HIS A 951 -19.94 37.10 -2.96
C HIS A 951 -20.27 37.45 -1.50
N GLY A 952 -20.40 36.44 -0.65
CA GLY A 952 -20.65 36.63 0.79
C GLY A 952 -19.48 37.29 1.52
N CYS A 953 -18.26 36.86 1.20
CA CYS A 953 -17.04 37.23 1.89
C CYS A 953 -16.49 38.60 1.44
N LEU A 954 -16.59 38.92 0.13
CA LEU A 954 -16.09 40.14 -0.50
C LEU A 954 -17.19 40.84 -1.32
N PRO A 955 -18.09 41.62 -0.68
CA PRO A 955 -19.27 42.20 -1.32
C PRO A 955 -18.97 43.29 -2.38
N HIS A 956 -17.70 43.69 -2.51
CA HIS A 956 -17.23 44.66 -3.50
C HIS A 956 -16.84 44.01 -4.84
N LEU A 957 -16.85 42.67 -4.93
CA LEU A 957 -16.67 41.97 -6.19
C LEU A 957 -17.95 42.04 -7.01
N ASN A 958 -17.79 42.21 -8.33
CA ASN A 958 -18.83 42.00 -9.31
C ASN A 958 -18.48 40.70 -10.06
N ILE A 959 -19.18 39.62 -9.72
CA ILE A 959 -18.84 38.26 -10.11
C ILE A 959 -19.69 37.83 -11.31
N GLU A 960 -19.02 37.50 -12.41
CA GLU A 960 -19.62 36.90 -13.59
C GLU A 960 -19.09 35.47 -13.75
N VAL A 961 -19.96 34.49 -13.58
CA VAL A 961 -19.63 33.08 -13.77
C VAL A 961 -19.97 32.68 -15.20
N VAL A 962 -19.06 32.01 -15.90
CA VAL A 962 -19.32 31.43 -17.23
C VAL A 962 -19.37 29.92 -17.11
N GLU A 963 -20.49 29.33 -17.49
CA GLU A 963 -20.72 27.89 -17.40
C GLU A 963 -21.14 27.34 -18.77
N LEU A 964 -20.47 26.28 -19.21
CA LEU A 964 -20.71 25.65 -20.50
C LEU A 964 -22.00 24.83 -20.49
N ASP A 965 -22.31 24.20 -19.35
CA ASP A 965 -23.43 23.28 -19.22
C ASP A 965 -24.64 23.93 -18.51
N PRO A 966 -25.77 24.18 -19.20
CA PRO A 966 -26.96 24.76 -18.58
C PRO A 966 -27.52 23.90 -17.44
N MET A 967 -27.30 22.59 -17.46
CA MET A 967 -27.74 21.72 -16.36
C MET A 967 -26.96 21.97 -15.07
N MET A 968 -25.74 22.48 -15.14
CA MET A 968 -24.94 22.80 -13.96
C MET A 968 -25.51 24.00 -13.20
N GLU A 969 -26.07 24.99 -13.90
CA GLU A 969 -26.79 26.10 -13.26
C GLU A 969 -28.04 25.61 -12.53
N GLU A 970 -28.81 24.68 -13.14
CA GLU A 970 -29.96 24.07 -12.48
C GLU A 970 -29.52 23.28 -11.24
N VAL A 971 -28.44 22.50 -11.34
CA VAL A 971 -27.92 21.70 -10.22
C VAL A 971 -27.47 22.59 -9.06
N ALA A 972 -26.69 23.64 -9.34
CA ALA A 972 -26.22 24.58 -8.33
C ALA A 972 -27.39 25.28 -7.63
N THR A 973 -28.37 25.76 -8.40
CA THR A 973 -29.54 26.48 -7.87
C THR A 973 -30.44 25.56 -7.03
N LYS A 974 -30.79 24.40 -7.58
CA LYS A 974 -31.77 23.48 -7.00
C LYS A 974 -31.24 22.71 -5.80
N TYR A 975 -29.99 22.27 -5.85
CA TYR A 975 -29.42 21.40 -4.84
C TYR A 975 -28.44 22.11 -3.91
N PHE A 976 -27.73 23.13 -4.38
CA PHE A 976 -26.71 23.80 -3.57
C PHE A 976 -27.13 25.19 -3.08
N GLY A 977 -28.34 25.63 -3.42
CA GLY A 977 -28.86 26.93 -2.97
C GLY A 977 -28.08 28.10 -3.56
N PHE A 978 -27.52 27.93 -4.76
CA PHE A 978 -26.93 29.01 -5.53
C PHE A 978 -28.01 30.04 -5.89
N SER A 979 -27.71 31.34 -5.74
CA SER A 979 -28.65 32.42 -6.02
C SER A 979 -27.96 33.57 -6.70
N MET A 980 -28.56 34.07 -7.77
CA MET A 980 -28.07 35.22 -8.52
C MET A 980 -28.70 36.53 -8.04
N ASP A 981 -27.98 37.63 -8.21
CA ASP A 981 -28.46 38.99 -7.98
C ASP A 981 -27.81 39.98 -8.97
N GLU A 982 -27.87 41.28 -8.68
CA GLU A 982 -27.25 42.30 -9.54
C GLU A 982 -25.71 42.20 -9.60
N GLN A 983 -25.07 41.58 -8.60
CA GLN A 983 -23.62 41.49 -8.40
C GLN A 983 -23.04 40.10 -8.70
N LEU A 984 -23.83 39.04 -8.63
CA LEU A 984 -23.45 37.68 -9.00
C LEU A 984 -24.37 37.17 -10.12
N LYS A 985 -23.81 36.98 -11.32
CA LYS A 985 -24.53 36.54 -12.51
C LYS A 985 -23.87 35.33 -13.15
N VAL A 986 -24.68 34.49 -13.80
CA VAL A 986 -24.21 33.35 -14.61
C VAL A 986 -24.48 33.64 -16.08
N HIS A 987 -23.49 33.39 -16.92
CA HIS A 987 -23.57 33.42 -18.38
C HIS A 987 -23.39 32.00 -18.91
N LEU A 988 -24.41 31.50 -19.61
CA LEU A 988 -24.34 30.18 -20.23
C LEU A 988 -23.61 30.27 -21.57
N GLY A 989 -22.46 29.62 -21.68
CA GLY A 989 -21.65 29.66 -22.90
C GLY A 989 -20.24 29.15 -22.73
N ASP A 990 -19.50 29.19 -23.83
CA ASP A 990 -18.10 28.79 -23.88
C ASP A 990 -17.22 29.85 -23.21
N GLY A 991 -16.54 29.46 -22.12
CA GLY A 991 -15.64 30.33 -21.37
C GLY A 991 -14.50 30.92 -22.21
N ILE A 992 -13.96 30.17 -23.18
CA ILE A 992 -12.88 30.67 -24.04
C ILE A 992 -13.42 31.79 -24.93
N LYS A 993 -14.56 31.55 -25.60
CA LYS A 993 -15.19 32.56 -26.46
C LYS A 993 -15.60 33.81 -25.69
N PHE A 994 -16.14 33.63 -24.49
CA PHE A 994 -16.52 34.75 -23.63
C PHE A 994 -15.31 35.64 -23.31
N ILE A 995 -14.16 35.04 -22.98
CA ILE A 995 -12.92 35.80 -22.71
C ILE A 995 -12.40 36.47 -23.98
N GLU A 996 -12.45 35.80 -25.14
CA GLU A 996 -12.03 36.37 -26.42
C GLU A 996 -12.88 37.56 -26.86
N GLU A 997 -14.20 37.46 -26.76
CA GLU A 997 -15.15 38.52 -27.13
C GLU A 997 -15.01 39.75 -26.23
N ASN A 998 -14.77 39.53 -24.93
CA ASN A 998 -14.59 40.60 -23.95
C ASN A 998 -13.14 41.12 -23.86
N ALA A 999 -12.18 40.52 -24.56
CA ALA A 999 -10.80 41.02 -24.64
C ALA A 999 -10.64 42.22 -25.58
N HIS A 1000 -11.65 42.53 -26.41
CA HIS A 1000 -11.60 43.55 -27.46
C HIS A 1000 -12.38 44.84 -27.15
N SER A 1001 -13.06 44.92 -26.01
CA SER A 1001 -13.70 46.15 -25.54
C SER A 1001 -12.63 47.10 -24.99
N GLU A 1002 -12.26 48.13 -25.75
CA GLU A 1002 -11.32 49.16 -25.28
C GLU A 1002 -11.84 49.80 -23.98
N PRO A 1003 -11.04 49.85 -22.90
CA PRO A 1003 -11.43 50.54 -21.68
C PRO A 1003 -11.55 52.03 -21.99
N ASN A 1004 -12.72 52.62 -21.77
CA ASN A 1004 -12.86 54.08 -21.68
C ASN A 1004 -11.81 54.59 -20.70
N GLY A 1005 -11.21 55.77 -20.89
CA GLY A 1005 -10.05 56.26 -20.12
C GLY A 1005 -10.18 56.38 -18.58
N LYS A 1006 -11.30 55.94 -17.98
CA LYS A 1006 -11.48 55.70 -16.54
C LYS A 1006 -11.31 54.22 -16.13
N ASP A 1007 -11.48 53.26 -17.05
CA ASP A 1007 -11.39 51.80 -16.82
C ASP A 1007 -9.97 51.21 -16.98
N SER A 1008 -8.99 51.98 -17.47
CA SER A 1008 -7.63 51.47 -17.69
C SER A 1008 -6.90 51.08 -16.38
N ASP A 1009 -7.40 51.55 -15.25
CA ASP A 1009 -6.84 51.35 -13.91
C ASP A 1009 -7.66 50.36 -13.05
N ALA A 1010 -8.78 49.85 -13.56
CA ALA A 1010 -9.63 48.91 -12.84
C ALA A 1010 -9.01 47.50 -12.80
N VAL A 1011 -8.92 46.88 -11.62
CA VAL A 1011 -8.40 45.51 -11.47
C VAL A 1011 -9.45 44.51 -11.95
N ARG A 1012 -9.02 43.58 -12.82
CA ARG A 1012 -9.83 42.45 -13.30
C ARG A 1012 -9.23 41.14 -12.81
N ILE A 1013 -10.08 40.26 -12.27
CA ILE A 1013 -9.68 38.94 -11.80
C ILE A 1013 -10.33 37.89 -12.71
N LEU A 1014 -9.54 36.94 -13.18
CA LEU A 1014 -10.01 35.79 -13.96
C LEU A 1014 -9.64 34.50 -13.23
N ILE A 1015 -10.65 33.70 -12.86
CA ILE A 1015 -10.47 32.41 -12.20
C ILE A 1015 -10.91 31.31 -13.17
N VAL A 1016 -10.06 30.30 -13.39
CA VAL A 1016 -10.36 29.13 -14.22
C VAL A 1016 -10.38 27.90 -13.31
N ASP A 1017 -11.58 27.39 -13.02
CA ASP A 1017 -11.82 26.18 -12.21
C ASP A 1017 -12.75 25.22 -12.99
N VAL A 1018 -12.20 24.59 -14.03
CA VAL A 1018 -12.95 23.77 -14.99
C VAL A 1018 -12.43 22.33 -14.99
N ASP A 1019 -13.31 21.36 -14.78
CA ASP A 1019 -13.01 19.92 -14.91
C ASP A 1019 -12.78 19.53 -16.38
N SER A 1020 -11.74 18.71 -16.65
CA SER A 1020 -11.46 18.18 -17.98
C SER A 1020 -12.09 16.81 -18.19
N SER A 1021 -13.00 16.70 -19.16
CA SER A 1021 -13.53 15.40 -19.60
C SER A 1021 -12.54 14.60 -20.45
N ASP A 1022 -11.56 15.27 -21.06
CA ASP A 1022 -10.51 14.63 -21.88
C ASP A 1022 -9.20 14.56 -21.10
N LEU A 1023 -8.86 13.33 -20.73
CA LEU A 1023 -7.69 13.00 -19.93
C LEU A 1023 -6.46 12.62 -20.77
N SER A 1024 -6.61 12.57 -22.10
CA SER A 1024 -5.53 12.19 -23.03
C SER A 1024 -4.37 13.19 -23.03
N SER A 1025 -4.68 14.46 -22.76
CA SER A 1025 -3.71 15.56 -22.61
C SER A 1025 -2.84 15.46 -21.34
N GLY A 1026 -3.20 14.58 -20.39
CA GLY A 1026 -2.56 14.49 -19.09
C GLY A 1026 -2.96 15.59 -18.09
N LEU A 1027 -3.86 16.50 -18.48
CA LEU A 1027 -4.45 17.52 -17.60
C LEU A 1027 -5.85 17.08 -17.15
N SER A 1028 -6.09 17.12 -15.84
CA SER A 1028 -7.41 16.86 -15.26
C SER A 1028 -8.14 18.16 -14.93
N CYS A 1029 -7.40 19.24 -14.65
CA CYS A 1029 -7.92 20.60 -14.50
C CYS A 1029 -6.79 21.60 -14.85
N PRO A 1030 -7.03 22.66 -15.65
CA PRO A 1030 -8.17 22.82 -16.55
C PRO A 1030 -8.03 21.94 -17.81
N PRO A 1031 -9.02 21.89 -18.71
CA PRO A 1031 -8.85 21.29 -20.04
C PRO A 1031 -7.72 21.98 -20.83
N ALA A 1032 -7.07 21.25 -21.74
CA ALA A 1032 -5.82 21.69 -22.38
C ALA A 1032 -5.91 23.03 -23.14
N ASN A 1033 -7.06 23.33 -23.73
CA ASN A 1033 -7.34 24.59 -24.44
C ASN A 1033 -7.25 25.84 -23.52
N PHE A 1034 -7.45 25.72 -22.21
CA PHE A 1034 -7.28 26.82 -21.25
C PHE A 1034 -5.80 27.12 -20.90
N VAL A 1035 -4.87 26.33 -21.41
CA VAL A 1035 -3.41 26.51 -21.21
C VAL A 1035 -2.66 26.54 -22.55
N GLU A 1036 -3.37 26.75 -23.65
CA GLU A 1036 -2.81 27.00 -24.97
C GLU A 1036 -2.51 28.49 -25.16
N ASP A 1037 -1.49 28.78 -25.97
CA ASP A 1037 -0.99 30.15 -26.19
C ASP A 1037 -2.10 31.10 -26.67
N ALA A 1038 -3.04 30.62 -27.50
CA ALA A 1038 -4.16 31.42 -27.97
C ALA A 1038 -5.04 31.94 -26.83
N PHE A 1039 -5.47 31.04 -25.93
CA PHE A 1039 -6.28 31.42 -24.77
C PHE A 1039 -5.48 32.29 -23.80
N LEU A 1040 -4.24 31.92 -23.47
CA LEU A 1040 -3.41 32.69 -22.54
C LEU A 1040 -3.18 34.12 -23.03
N MET A 1041 -3.01 34.33 -24.33
CA MET A 1041 -2.89 35.65 -24.94
C MET A 1041 -4.19 36.46 -24.87
N SER A 1042 -5.34 35.80 -25.07
CA SER A 1042 -6.67 36.43 -24.90
C SER A 1042 -6.93 36.78 -23.44
N ALA A 1043 -6.60 35.89 -22.49
CA ALA A 1043 -6.68 36.13 -21.06
C ALA A 1043 -5.80 37.31 -20.64
N LYS A 1044 -4.57 37.42 -21.16
CA LYS A 1044 -3.69 38.58 -20.89
C LYS A 1044 -4.29 39.90 -21.38
N LYS A 1045 -4.98 39.92 -22.52
CA LYS A 1045 -5.65 41.13 -23.06
C LYS A 1045 -6.92 41.47 -22.29
N PHE A 1046 -7.66 40.46 -21.86
CA PHE A 1046 -8.86 40.59 -21.03
C PHE A 1046 -8.53 41.22 -19.66
N LEU A 1047 -7.42 40.79 -19.07
CA LEU A 1047 -6.90 41.35 -17.81
C LEU A 1047 -6.36 42.77 -18.01
N SER A 1048 -6.63 43.66 -17.04
CA SER A 1048 -5.99 44.97 -16.99
C SER A 1048 -4.52 44.84 -16.57
N ALA A 1049 -3.73 45.92 -16.68
CA ALA A 1049 -2.31 45.89 -16.32
C ALA A 1049 -2.08 45.43 -14.86
N GLY A 1050 -3.04 45.66 -13.95
CA GLY A 1050 -3.02 45.19 -12.56
C GLY A 1050 -3.91 43.98 -12.28
N GLY A 1051 -4.32 43.25 -13.31
CA GLY A 1051 -5.21 42.08 -13.20
C GLY A 1051 -4.49 40.81 -12.73
N LEU A 1052 -5.30 39.82 -12.32
CA LEU A 1052 -4.83 38.55 -11.79
C LEU A 1052 -5.55 37.37 -12.46
N LEU A 1053 -4.79 36.47 -13.07
CA LEU A 1053 -5.24 35.16 -13.54
C LEU A 1053 -4.99 34.12 -12.45
N ILE A 1054 -5.99 33.30 -12.15
CA ILE A 1054 -5.93 32.20 -11.20
C ILE A 1054 -6.35 30.92 -11.91
N ILE A 1055 -5.49 29.90 -11.91
CA ILE A 1055 -5.77 28.60 -12.56
C ILE A 1055 -5.62 27.50 -11.52
N ASN A 1056 -6.67 26.69 -11.36
CA ASN A 1056 -6.60 25.42 -10.65
C ASN A 1056 -5.92 24.37 -11.54
N LEU A 1057 -4.69 23.95 -11.24
CA LEU A 1057 -3.92 22.99 -12.04
C LEU A 1057 -3.88 21.61 -11.37
N VAL A 1058 -4.31 20.59 -12.11
CA VAL A 1058 -4.16 19.17 -11.76
C VAL A 1058 -3.55 18.43 -12.94
N ALA A 1059 -2.24 18.16 -12.86
CA ALA A 1059 -1.46 17.50 -13.90
C ALA A 1059 -1.06 16.06 -13.50
N ARG A 1060 -1.21 15.10 -14.42
CA ARG A 1060 -0.91 13.68 -14.17
C ARG A 1060 0.57 13.33 -14.30
N SER A 1061 1.38 14.25 -14.83
CA SER A 1061 2.82 14.08 -14.97
C SER A 1061 3.54 15.41 -14.75
N SER A 1062 4.76 15.34 -14.24
CA SER A 1062 5.64 16.50 -14.10
C SER A 1062 5.97 17.16 -15.43
N ALA A 1063 6.08 16.39 -16.52
CA ALA A 1063 6.34 16.92 -17.86
C ALA A 1063 5.21 17.84 -18.36
N VAL A 1064 3.95 17.44 -18.16
CA VAL A 1064 2.78 18.25 -18.54
C VAL A 1064 2.68 19.50 -17.67
N ARG A 1065 2.95 19.38 -16.36
CA ARG A 1065 3.03 20.52 -15.44
C ARG A 1065 4.07 21.55 -15.90
N GLU A 1066 5.30 21.12 -16.17
CA GLU A 1066 6.38 22.01 -16.62
C GLU A 1066 6.06 22.68 -17.97
N MET A 1067 5.40 21.95 -18.88
CA MET A 1067 4.91 22.53 -20.14
C MET A 1067 3.94 23.70 -19.91
N VAL A 1068 2.96 23.53 -19.02
CA VAL A 1068 1.98 24.60 -18.69
C VAL A 1068 2.66 25.80 -18.06
N ILE A 1069 3.54 25.56 -17.08
CA ILE A 1069 4.33 26.62 -16.44
C ILE A 1069 5.17 27.36 -17.48
N SER A 1070 5.80 26.66 -18.42
CA SER A 1070 6.60 27.27 -19.47
C SER A 1070 5.78 28.18 -20.40
N ARG A 1071 4.56 27.80 -20.75
CA ARG A 1071 3.66 28.63 -21.58
C ARG A 1071 3.20 29.87 -20.83
N LEU A 1072 2.80 29.72 -19.57
CA LEU A 1072 2.43 30.85 -18.72
C LEU A 1072 3.58 31.85 -18.56
N LYS A 1073 4.82 31.36 -18.37
CA LYS A 1073 6.03 32.20 -18.33
C LYS A 1073 6.29 32.98 -19.62
N ALA A 1074 5.95 32.41 -20.78
CA ALA A 1074 6.12 33.07 -22.06
C ALA A 1074 5.13 34.24 -22.25
N VAL A 1075 3.95 34.16 -21.62
CA VAL A 1075 2.87 35.15 -21.79
C VAL A 1075 2.86 36.19 -20.66
N PHE A 1076 3.03 35.79 -19.41
CA PHE A 1076 2.85 36.66 -18.23
C PHE A 1076 4.18 37.09 -17.58
N GLU A 1077 4.24 38.35 -17.17
CA GLU A 1077 5.44 38.95 -16.54
C GLU A 1077 5.62 38.59 -15.08
N ASN A 1078 4.65 37.96 -14.42
CA ASN A 1078 4.77 37.48 -13.05
C ASN A 1078 3.96 36.18 -12.91
N LEU A 1079 4.56 35.16 -12.32
CA LEU A 1079 3.95 33.83 -12.12
C LEU A 1079 4.30 33.29 -10.74
N TYR A 1080 3.28 32.82 -10.02
CA TYR A 1080 3.36 32.22 -8.69
C TYR A 1080 2.58 30.91 -8.64
N SER A 1081 2.92 30.06 -7.68
CA SER A 1081 2.25 28.80 -7.40
C SER A 1081 2.04 28.63 -5.89
N LEU A 1082 0.91 28.05 -5.51
CA LEU A 1082 0.63 27.62 -4.16
C LEU A 1082 0.17 26.15 -4.21
N GLN A 1083 0.95 25.28 -3.56
CA GLN A 1083 0.68 23.86 -3.43
C GLN A 1083 0.44 23.53 -1.94
N LEU A 1084 -0.67 22.86 -1.63
CA LEU A 1084 -0.97 22.40 -0.28
C LEU A 1084 -0.45 20.96 -0.08
N GLU A 1085 0.09 20.65 1.09
CA GLU A 1085 0.74 19.36 1.38
C GLU A 1085 -0.21 18.14 1.29
N GLU A 1086 -1.51 18.36 1.48
CA GLU A 1086 -2.55 17.31 1.51
C GLU A 1086 -3.44 17.28 0.26
N ASP A 1087 -3.24 18.20 -0.71
CA ASP A 1087 -4.09 18.35 -1.90
C ASP A 1087 -3.31 18.03 -3.19
N VAL A 1088 -3.98 17.42 -4.17
CA VAL A 1088 -3.38 17.11 -5.48
C VAL A 1088 -3.34 18.35 -6.37
N ASN A 1089 -4.16 19.35 -6.05
CA ASN A 1089 -4.30 20.59 -6.80
C ASN A 1089 -3.15 21.57 -6.51
N GLU A 1090 -2.64 22.19 -7.58
CA GLU A 1090 -1.69 23.31 -7.51
C GLU A 1090 -2.38 24.55 -8.07
N VAL A 1091 -2.46 25.64 -7.30
CA VAL A 1091 -3.10 26.88 -7.77
C VAL A 1091 -2.03 27.81 -8.32
N LEU A 1092 -2.16 28.16 -9.60
CA LEU A 1092 -1.24 29.06 -10.30
C LEU A 1092 -1.81 30.47 -10.37
N PHE A 1093 -0.97 31.46 -10.14
CA PHE A 1093 -1.32 32.88 -10.19
C PHE A 1093 -0.43 33.60 -11.21
N ALA A 1094 -1.03 34.23 -12.22
CA ALA A 1094 -0.29 34.95 -13.24
C ALA A 1094 -0.80 36.40 -13.39
N SER A 1095 0.11 37.35 -13.62
CA SER A 1095 -0.25 38.76 -13.79
C SER A 1095 0.48 39.40 -14.97
N PRO A 1096 -0.19 40.28 -15.75
CA PRO A 1096 0.43 40.95 -16.89
C PRO A 1096 1.57 41.92 -16.52
N SER A 1097 1.55 42.50 -15.31
CA SER A 1097 2.60 43.43 -14.85
C SER A 1097 2.75 43.38 -13.32
N LYS A 1098 3.72 44.14 -12.76
CA LYS A 1098 3.88 44.28 -11.30
C LYS A 1098 2.91 45.28 -10.64
N ARG A 1099 2.04 45.92 -11.43
CA ARG A 1099 1.12 46.95 -10.93
C ARG A 1099 0.14 46.33 -9.92
N TYR A 1100 0.13 46.84 -8.69
CA TYR A 1100 -0.64 46.35 -7.53
C TYR A 1100 -0.24 44.98 -6.96
N LEU A 1101 0.83 44.34 -7.47
CA LEU A 1101 1.33 43.08 -6.90
C LEU A 1101 2.10 43.31 -5.59
N GLU A 1102 1.57 42.83 -4.46
CA GLU A 1102 2.16 42.98 -3.13
C GLU A 1102 3.12 41.85 -2.77
N ILE A 1103 4.23 41.76 -3.51
CA ILE A 1103 5.17 40.62 -3.40
C ILE A 1103 6.29 40.85 -2.37
N ASP A 1104 6.59 42.10 -2.04
CA ASP A 1104 7.65 42.46 -1.09
C ASP A 1104 7.14 42.51 0.37
N HIS A 1105 5.81 42.48 0.56
CA HIS A 1105 5.13 42.62 1.85
C HIS A 1105 3.96 41.62 2.00
N LEU A 1106 4.19 40.34 1.69
CA LEU A 1106 3.15 39.30 1.67
C LEU A 1106 2.40 39.15 3.00
N ASP A 1107 3.07 39.32 4.14
CA ASP A 1107 2.44 39.26 5.47
C ASP A 1107 1.45 40.43 5.69
N GLU A 1108 1.82 41.63 5.22
CA GLU A 1108 0.94 42.82 5.28
C GLU A 1108 -0.24 42.65 4.32
N ALA A 1109 0.01 42.11 3.13
CA ALA A 1109 -1.00 41.82 2.11
C ALA A 1109 -2.02 40.76 2.58
N ALA A 1110 -1.54 39.70 3.25
CA ALA A 1110 -2.36 38.66 3.88
C ALA A 1110 -3.22 39.24 5.00
N THR A 1111 -2.62 40.06 5.87
CA THR A 1111 -3.33 40.76 6.95
C THR A 1111 -4.43 41.68 6.39
N LYS A 1112 -4.12 42.38 5.30
CA LYS A 1112 -5.03 43.29 4.62
C LYS A 1112 -6.22 42.57 3.99
N LEU A 1113 -5.98 41.45 3.30
CA LEU A 1113 -7.06 40.61 2.78
C LEU A 1113 -7.92 40.05 3.93
N LYS A 1114 -7.29 39.50 4.97
CA LYS A 1114 -7.98 38.94 6.14
C LYS A 1114 -8.89 39.96 6.83
N ALA A 1115 -8.48 41.23 6.89
CA ALA A 1115 -9.31 42.31 7.42
C ALA A 1115 -10.55 42.62 6.55
N MET A 1116 -10.54 42.24 5.27
CA MET A 1116 -11.67 42.40 4.35
C MET A 1116 -12.61 41.19 4.30
N LEU A 1117 -12.14 40.00 4.70
CA LEU A 1117 -12.93 38.77 4.67
C LEU A 1117 -13.97 38.76 5.81
N LYS A 1118 -15.24 38.50 5.49
CA LYS A 1118 -16.29 38.31 6.49
C LYS A 1118 -16.28 36.92 7.14
N PHE A 1119 -15.70 35.94 6.46
CA PHE A 1119 -15.62 34.55 6.92
C PHE A 1119 -14.18 34.19 7.28
N LEU A 1120 -14.01 33.23 8.20
CA LEU A 1120 -12.70 32.78 8.64
C LEU A 1120 -12.04 31.94 7.54
N VAL A 1121 -10.93 32.44 7.00
CA VAL A 1121 -10.02 31.74 6.09
C VAL A 1121 -8.61 31.91 6.62
N ASP A 1122 -7.81 30.83 6.64
CA ASP A 1122 -6.43 30.87 7.15
C ASP A 1122 -5.44 31.41 6.10
N VAL A 1123 -5.59 32.70 5.76
CA VAL A 1123 -4.81 33.36 4.71
C VAL A 1123 -3.31 33.47 5.06
N GLU A 1124 -2.98 33.69 6.33
CA GLU A 1124 -1.60 33.96 6.77
C GLU A 1124 -0.74 32.69 6.77
N SER A 1125 -1.33 31.51 7.05
CA SER A 1125 -0.60 30.25 7.01
C SER A 1125 -0.27 29.85 5.57
N ASP A 1126 -1.26 29.87 4.67
CA ASP A 1126 -1.12 29.39 3.29
C ASP A 1126 -0.20 30.29 2.46
N MET A 1127 -0.23 31.61 2.69
CA MET A 1127 0.61 32.57 1.97
C MET A 1127 2.11 32.37 2.19
N LYS A 1128 2.53 31.69 3.28
CA LYS A 1128 3.94 31.33 3.50
C LYS A 1128 4.45 30.29 2.50
N ASN A 1129 3.55 29.52 1.91
CA ASN A 1129 3.87 28.46 0.95
C ASN A 1129 3.81 28.96 -0.50
N LEU A 1130 3.55 30.25 -0.73
CA LEU A 1130 3.52 30.84 -2.07
C LEU A 1130 4.93 30.85 -2.68
N GLN A 1131 5.10 30.18 -3.81
CA GLN A 1131 6.34 30.10 -4.55
C GLN A 1131 6.30 31.00 -5.78
N ARG A 1132 7.33 31.81 -5.97
CA ARG A 1132 7.54 32.53 -7.23
C ARG A 1132 8.17 31.59 -8.24
N LEU A 1133 7.53 31.41 -9.39
CA LEU A 1133 7.99 30.47 -10.42
C LEU A 1133 8.89 31.10 -11.48
N GLN A 1134 8.99 32.43 -11.52
CA GLN A 1134 9.79 33.16 -12.51
C GLN A 1134 11.29 33.00 -12.36
#